data_AF-A0AAU4EXS2-F1
#
_entry.id   AF-A0AAU4EXS2-F1
#
_cell.length_a   1.000
_cell.length_b   1.000
_cell.length_c   1.000
_cell.angle_alpha   90.00
_cell.angle_beta   90.00
_cell.angle_gamma   90.00
#
_symmetry.space_group_name_H-M   'P 1'
#
loop_
_entity.id
_entity.type
_entity.pdbx_description
1 polymer ?
#
loop_
_entity_poly.entity_id
_entity_poly.type
_entity_poly.pdbx_seq_one_letter_code
_entity_poly.pdbx_strand_id
1 'polypeptide(L)'
;MRYRVEVAERPDGLYAAWGEGTFRAQRSTTDGTVLLSVLPDDEAPDGFDKEQDGRPARVVPASEVPSTFTLRTFCEYDDEVFEVAPGERPELTLRWVRDDAARAAQLGLTDFSVTVPAKRVQSIWQARQDFTEAPDARPKPGDGDQNALLRAIGRTLLHTVPGGWARVGAQFRQVGDYAEIELRAVGDEDGPVSVSLPAVPRLGGLFARLRASMYQPESGTWFQGTFTLDSASQFDFDFDADREPEWRVPPNDGGRPSTAAYELELATFPRSAKHLPSWLTARAGLPLDLTFRLARAADSHAEGERPVVNRPPVPPDQVRGVLDYLFRAPVALHRPTPLPDIFGVPGAKPEVPNAFHTDGTWIWPAAVPHYLRKYGVPPEPELVEHVRAAGFRPPFVGELVRATAEAEVAGHPRPPQTAADLPDDRALTRVAQGEQVRNLKGAETLELLQQRLAEHGVPAATYRIGANEVPAEGVWTLRRAENGWEVSRPPADEPVAFTSLGDAARFLLGVLLMLPARPAEESDQPADWPILPMRGEPPLNFYRGKRLIVLPPGTQVVRFGNETGNLVHADATRFVETSLAFEREREKRQYRVLRSIRVLTGVTAPWSGMPGGAVAYLLPRPIAQHLETGSLSRV
;
A
#
# COMPACT_ATOMS: atom_id res chain seq x y z
N MET A 1 -28.58 -4.87 12.54
CA MET A 1 -27.93 -6.12 12.98
C MET A 1 -27.17 -5.79 14.25
N ARG A 2 -27.39 -6.52 15.35
CA ARG A 2 -26.57 -6.34 16.57
C ARG A 2 -25.32 -7.22 16.43
N TYR A 3 -24.16 -6.74 16.87
CA TYR A 3 -22.90 -7.49 16.83
C TYR A 3 -22.51 -7.90 18.25
N ARG A 4 -22.10 -9.16 18.41
CA ARG A 4 -21.61 -9.72 19.67
C ARG A 4 -20.29 -10.46 19.41
N VAL A 5 -19.41 -10.49 20.39
CA VAL A 5 -18.14 -11.23 20.33
C VAL A 5 -18.04 -12.12 21.57
N GLU A 6 -17.66 -13.37 21.37
CA GLU A 6 -17.39 -14.30 22.48
C GLU A 6 -15.88 -14.48 22.65
N VAL A 7 -15.35 -14.11 23.83
CA VAL A 7 -13.90 -14.06 24.08
C VAL A 7 -13.46 -14.88 25.30
N ALA A 8 -14.38 -15.63 25.92
CA ALA A 8 -14.15 -16.30 27.20
C ALA A 8 -13.11 -17.44 27.12
N GLU A 9 -13.03 -18.15 26.00
CA GLU A 9 -12.07 -19.24 25.79
C GLU A 9 -11.30 -19.01 24.50
N ARG A 10 -10.09 -18.45 24.62
CA ARG A 10 -9.21 -18.19 23.48
C ARG A 10 -8.22 -19.34 23.31
N PRO A 11 -8.00 -19.83 22.08
CA PRO A 11 -7.08 -20.94 21.81
C PRO A 11 -5.61 -20.50 21.76
N ASP A 12 -5.22 -19.40 22.42
CA ASP A 12 -3.87 -18.84 22.27
C ASP A 12 -2.81 -19.78 22.87
N GLY A 13 -1.74 -20.05 22.12
CA GLY A 13 -0.64 -20.90 22.57
C GLY A 13 -0.03 -21.77 21.48
N LEU A 14 0.81 -22.71 21.92
CA LEU A 14 1.48 -23.68 21.06
C LEU A 14 0.66 -24.98 20.99
N TYR A 15 0.61 -25.57 19.80
CA TYR A 15 -0.08 -26.81 19.49
C TYR A 15 0.80 -27.72 18.64
N ALA A 16 0.44 -29.00 18.60
CA ALA A 16 1.06 -30.01 17.77
C ALA A 16 0.01 -30.77 16.96
N ALA A 17 0.32 -31.04 15.70
CA ALA A 17 -0.38 -32.04 14.91
C ALA A 17 0.38 -33.36 15.05
N TRP A 18 -0.23 -34.36 15.68
CA TRP A 18 0.42 -35.65 15.97
C TRP A 18 -0.56 -36.79 15.70
N GLY A 19 -0.17 -37.72 14.82
CA GLY A 19 -1.11 -38.68 14.25
C GLY A 19 -2.26 -37.96 13.53
N GLU A 20 -3.51 -38.32 13.83
CA GLU A 20 -4.70 -37.64 13.29
C GLU A 20 -5.23 -36.51 14.22
N GLY A 21 -4.62 -36.34 15.40
CA GLY A 21 -5.10 -35.43 16.44
C GLY A 21 -4.40 -34.06 16.45
N THR A 22 -5.03 -33.10 17.13
CA THR A 22 -4.45 -31.80 17.46
C THR A 22 -4.40 -31.66 18.98
N PHE A 23 -3.22 -31.36 19.53
CA PHE A 23 -2.99 -31.30 20.97
C PHE A 23 -2.40 -29.96 21.37
N ARG A 24 -2.72 -29.49 22.57
CA ARG A 24 -1.99 -28.37 23.17
C ARG A 24 -0.57 -28.84 23.48
N ALA A 25 0.43 -28.05 23.14
CA ALA A 25 1.83 -28.43 23.25
C ALA A 25 2.62 -27.48 24.15
N GLN A 26 3.52 -28.05 24.95
CA GLN A 26 4.51 -27.30 25.72
C GLN A 26 5.89 -27.90 25.46
N ARG A 27 6.82 -27.11 24.90
CA ARG A 27 8.20 -27.54 24.66
C ARG A 27 8.99 -27.45 25.97
N SER A 28 9.66 -28.53 26.34
CA SER A 28 10.60 -28.52 27.45
C SER A 28 11.88 -27.76 27.07
N THR A 29 12.37 -26.93 27.98
CA THR A 29 13.60 -26.15 27.77
C THR A 29 14.87 -26.93 28.13
N THR A 30 14.76 -28.14 28.69
CA THR A 30 15.90 -28.84 29.31
C THR A 30 16.25 -30.19 28.69
N ASP A 31 15.30 -30.90 28.09
CA ASP A 31 15.48 -32.30 27.70
C ASP A 31 14.99 -32.64 26.28
N GLY A 32 14.62 -31.64 25.47
CA GLY A 32 14.20 -31.85 24.08
C GLY A 32 12.89 -32.63 23.94
N THR A 33 12.03 -32.62 24.96
CA THR A 33 10.70 -33.24 24.93
C THR A 33 9.59 -32.22 24.70
N VAL A 34 8.42 -32.71 24.30
CA VAL A 34 7.19 -31.93 24.17
C VAL A 34 6.09 -32.63 24.98
N LEU A 35 5.42 -31.88 25.84
CA LEU A 35 4.21 -32.31 26.51
C LEU A 35 3.00 -32.00 25.61
N LEU A 36 2.25 -33.04 25.25
CA LEU A 36 1.01 -32.97 24.50
C LEU A 36 -0.16 -33.14 25.47
N SER A 37 -1.12 -32.21 25.47
CA SER A 37 -2.34 -32.28 26.29
C SER A 37 -3.58 -32.29 25.41
N VAL A 38 -4.55 -33.14 25.76
CA VAL A 38 -5.83 -33.27 25.05
C VAL A 38 -6.66 -31.99 25.19
N LEU A 39 -7.41 -31.62 24.15
CA LEU A 39 -8.29 -30.45 24.17
C LEU A 39 -9.58 -30.76 24.99
N PRO A 40 -10.28 -29.75 25.53
CA PRO A 40 -11.39 -29.96 26.49
C PRO A 40 -12.47 -30.94 26.06
N ASP A 41 -12.80 -30.98 24.76
CA ASP A 41 -13.91 -31.77 24.20
C ASP A 41 -13.46 -32.99 23.40
N ASP A 42 -12.17 -33.33 23.47
CA ASP A 42 -11.60 -34.47 22.73
C ASP A 42 -11.46 -35.70 23.63
N GLU A 43 -11.71 -36.87 23.04
CA GLU A 43 -11.40 -38.15 23.69
C GLU A 43 -9.89 -38.36 23.78
N ALA A 44 -9.43 -38.90 24.92
CA ALA A 44 -8.02 -39.18 25.13
C ALA A 44 -7.55 -40.38 24.28
N PRO A 45 -6.50 -40.22 23.45
CA PRO A 45 -5.91 -41.34 22.73
C PRO A 45 -5.16 -42.30 23.66
N ASP A 46 -4.93 -43.53 23.19
CA ASP A 46 -4.12 -44.51 23.91
C ASP A 46 -2.70 -43.99 24.22
N GLY A 47 -2.26 -44.19 25.48
CA GLY A 47 -0.95 -43.79 25.97
C GLY A 47 -0.85 -42.33 26.46
N PHE A 48 -1.97 -41.61 26.59
CA PHE A 48 -2.05 -40.33 27.32
C PHE A 48 -2.26 -40.58 28.82
N ASP A 49 -1.29 -41.24 29.45
CA ASP A 49 -1.39 -41.73 30.83
C ASP A 49 -1.03 -40.68 31.91
N LYS A 50 -0.63 -39.46 31.50
CA LYS A 50 -0.32 -38.36 32.42
C LYS A 50 -1.49 -37.38 32.49
N GLU A 51 -1.42 -36.45 33.45
CA GLU A 51 -2.39 -35.37 33.59
C GLU A 51 -1.68 -34.02 33.67
N GLN A 52 -2.20 -33.01 32.97
CA GLN A 52 -1.74 -31.62 33.00
C GLN A 52 -2.97 -30.71 33.07
N ASP A 53 -3.04 -29.85 34.08
CA ASP A 53 -4.16 -28.91 34.31
C ASP A 53 -5.55 -29.60 34.25
N GLY A 54 -5.65 -30.82 34.81
CA GLY A 54 -6.89 -31.60 34.81
C GLY A 54 -7.18 -32.36 33.51
N ARG A 55 -6.23 -32.41 32.56
CA ARG A 55 -6.42 -33.00 31.23
C ARG A 55 -5.44 -34.13 30.94
N PRO A 56 -5.88 -35.21 30.26
CA PRO A 56 -4.97 -36.26 29.81
C PRO A 56 -3.83 -35.71 28.95
N ALA A 57 -2.62 -36.19 29.20
CA ALA A 57 -1.39 -35.69 28.61
C ALA A 57 -0.37 -36.80 28.36
N ARG A 58 0.56 -36.54 27.43
CA ARG A 58 1.66 -37.44 27.07
C ARG A 58 2.92 -36.63 26.80
N VAL A 59 4.07 -37.11 27.28
CA VAL A 59 5.38 -36.54 26.94
C VAL A 59 5.98 -37.37 25.81
N VAL A 60 6.41 -36.70 24.75
CA VAL A 60 7.04 -37.32 23.58
C VAL A 60 8.35 -36.60 23.24
N PRO A 61 9.34 -37.27 22.62
CA PRO A 61 10.50 -36.58 22.06
C PRO A 61 10.09 -35.54 21.01
N ALA A 62 10.73 -34.37 20.98
CA ALA A 62 10.40 -33.32 20.00
C ALA A 62 10.55 -33.80 18.55
N SER A 63 11.49 -34.71 18.28
CA SER A 63 11.69 -35.33 16.95
C SER A 63 10.50 -36.14 16.45
N GLU A 64 9.61 -36.61 17.34
CA GLU A 64 8.39 -37.33 16.98
C GLU A 64 7.21 -36.39 16.69
N VAL A 65 7.39 -35.08 16.87
CA VAL A 65 6.39 -34.04 16.63
C VAL A 65 6.87 -33.14 15.49
N PRO A 66 6.82 -33.62 14.23
CA PRO A 66 7.47 -32.94 13.12
C PRO A 66 6.76 -31.64 12.70
N SER A 67 5.54 -31.40 13.20
CA SER A 67 4.75 -30.21 12.91
C SER A 67 4.09 -29.65 14.18
N THR A 68 4.46 -28.42 14.52
CA THR A 68 3.85 -27.63 15.59
C THR A 68 3.33 -26.33 15.02
N PHE A 69 2.43 -25.66 15.72
CA PHE A 69 1.92 -24.36 15.30
C PHE A 69 1.53 -23.50 16.48
N THR A 70 1.62 -22.18 16.33
CA THR A 70 1.09 -21.24 17.32
C THR A 70 -0.22 -20.65 16.85
N LEU A 71 -1.11 -20.38 17.80
CA LEU A 71 -2.31 -19.59 17.59
C LEU A 71 -2.22 -18.31 18.41
N ARG A 72 -2.58 -17.20 17.78
CA ARG A 72 -2.68 -15.87 18.39
C ARG A 72 -4.02 -15.24 18.00
N THR A 73 -4.76 -14.78 18.99
CA THR A 73 -6.04 -14.11 18.77
C THR A 73 -5.82 -12.63 18.54
N PHE A 74 -6.42 -12.13 17.48
CA PHE A 74 -6.48 -10.72 17.15
C PHE A 74 -7.92 -10.25 17.20
N CYS A 75 -8.10 -8.95 17.33
CA CYS A 75 -9.40 -8.34 17.40
C CYS A 75 -9.45 -6.96 16.77
N GLU A 76 -10.66 -6.53 16.41
CA GLU A 76 -10.95 -5.16 16.02
C GLU A 76 -11.57 -4.40 17.19
N TYR A 77 -11.03 -3.23 17.49
CA TYR A 77 -11.52 -2.33 18.52
C TYR A 77 -11.36 -0.88 18.07
N ASP A 78 -12.44 -0.11 18.07
CA ASP A 78 -12.43 1.31 17.69
C ASP A 78 -11.80 1.53 16.30
N ASP A 79 -12.19 0.66 15.36
CA ASP A 79 -11.73 0.65 13.97
C ASP A 79 -10.21 0.43 13.83
N GLU A 80 -9.57 -0.20 14.82
CA GLU A 80 -8.16 -0.57 14.82
C GLU A 80 -7.93 -2.04 15.14
N VAL A 81 -6.81 -2.58 14.67
CA VAL A 81 -6.45 -3.99 14.83
C VAL A 81 -5.48 -4.18 15.99
N PHE A 82 -5.80 -5.12 16.87
CA PHE A 82 -4.99 -5.43 18.04
C PHE A 82 -4.76 -6.93 18.17
N GLU A 83 -3.59 -7.31 18.68
CA GLU A 83 -3.39 -8.62 19.27
C GLU A 83 -3.97 -8.61 20.70
N VAL A 84 -4.70 -9.66 21.06
CA VAL A 84 -5.21 -9.83 22.41
C VAL A 84 -4.12 -10.47 23.27
N ALA A 85 -3.63 -9.76 24.29
CA ALA A 85 -2.61 -10.29 25.18
C ALA A 85 -3.14 -11.53 25.96
N PRO A 86 -2.25 -12.44 26.38
CA PRO A 86 -2.64 -13.58 27.23
C PRO A 86 -3.29 -13.11 28.54
N GLY A 87 -4.40 -13.74 28.93
CA GLY A 87 -5.09 -13.46 30.20
C GLY A 87 -6.52 -14.01 30.24
N GLU A 88 -6.97 -14.39 31.44
CA GLU A 88 -8.28 -15.02 31.71
C GLU A 88 -9.32 -14.03 32.27
N ARG A 89 -9.02 -12.72 32.24
CA ARG A 89 -9.86 -11.70 32.86
C ARG A 89 -11.01 -11.27 31.93
N PRO A 90 -12.14 -10.76 32.49
CA PRO A 90 -13.23 -10.17 31.71
C PRO A 90 -12.80 -8.90 30.94
N GLU A 91 -11.69 -8.29 31.36
CA GLU A 91 -11.01 -7.22 30.65
C GLU A 91 -9.86 -7.79 29.82
N LEU A 92 -9.80 -7.35 28.56
CA LEU A 92 -8.77 -7.72 27.61
C LEU A 92 -7.75 -6.61 27.51
N THR A 93 -6.48 -6.96 27.69
CA THR A 93 -5.37 -6.09 27.29
C THR A 93 -5.11 -6.32 25.81
N LEU A 94 -5.28 -5.26 25.03
CA LEU A 94 -5.12 -5.24 23.57
C LEU A 94 -3.81 -4.55 23.23
N ARG A 95 -2.99 -5.15 22.37
CA ARG A 95 -1.72 -4.61 21.87
C ARG A 95 -1.87 -4.24 20.41
N TRP A 96 -1.66 -2.98 20.07
CA TRP A 96 -1.83 -2.49 18.71
C TRP A 96 -0.77 -3.10 17.80
N VAL A 97 -1.19 -3.53 16.61
CA VAL A 97 -0.30 -4.29 15.71
C VAL A 97 0.65 -3.41 14.89
N ARG A 98 0.46 -2.09 14.91
CA ARG A 98 1.28 -1.13 14.17
C ARG A 98 2.36 -0.53 15.07
N ASP A 99 3.50 -0.20 14.46
CA ASP A 99 4.65 0.43 15.11
C ASP A 99 4.73 1.93 14.77
N ASP A 100 3.78 2.71 15.30
CA ASP A 100 3.78 4.18 15.21
C ASP A 100 3.46 4.82 16.58
N ALA A 101 4.50 5.18 17.34
CA ALA A 101 4.33 5.73 18.68
C ALA A 101 3.50 7.03 18.71
N ALA A 102 3.65 7.89 17.69
CA ALA A 102 2.93 9.15 17.62
C ALA A 102 1.43 8.91 17.41
N ARG A 103 1.10 7.96 16.53
CA ARG A 103 -0.29 7.60 16.24
C ARG A 103 -0.92 6.79 17.36
N ALA A 104 -0.17 5.92 18.02
CA ALA A 104 -0.61 5.22 19.22
C ALA A 104 -1.03 6.21 20.32
N ALA A 105 -0.23 7.26 20.57
CA ALA A 105 -0.57 8.31 21.52
C ALA A 105 -1.83 9.10 21.11
N GLN A 106 -1.99 9.42 19.82
CA GLN A 106 -3.18 10.08 19.29
C GLN A 106 -4.44 9.20 19.42
N LEU A 107 -4.29 7.89 19.26
CA LEU A 107 -5.35 6.89 19.47
C LEU A 107 -5.68 6.67 20.96
N GLY A 108 -4.88 7.24 21.85
CA GLY A 108 -5.04 7.11 23.30
C GLY A 108 -4.55 5.79 23.87
N LEU A 109 -3.56 5.19 23.22
CA LEU A 109 -2.89 3.98 23.67
C LEU A 109 -1.72 4.33 24.59
N THR A 110 -1.49 3.49 25.60
CA THR A 110 -0.32 3.57 26.49
C THR A 110 0.57 2.38 26.22
N ASP A 111 1.83 2.62 25.87
CA ASP A 111 2.77 1.57 25.44
C ASP A 111 2.15 0.65 24.38
N PHE A 112 1.57 1.27 23.34
CA PHE A 112 0.85 0.60 22.26
C PHE A 112 -0.33 -0.26 22.70
N SER A 113 -0.79 -0.12 23.94
CA SER A 113 -1.78 -1.00 24.55
C SER A 113 -2.98 -0.26 25.12
N VAL A 114 -4.10 -0.97 25.24
CA VAL A 114 -5.32 -0.50 25.92
C VAL A 114 -5.99 -1.67 26.61
N THR A 115 -6.57 -1.45 27.79
CA THR A 115 -7.37 -2.47 28.48
C THR A 115 -8.85 -2.13 28.37
N VAL A 116 -9.65 -3.07 27.89
CA VAL A 116 -11.07 -2.87 27.58
C VAL A 116 -11.92 -4.05 28.01
N PRO A 117 -13.18 -3.85 28.40
CA PRO A 117 -14.11 -4.96 28.60
C PRO A 117 -14.29 -5.76 27.29
N ALA A 118 -14.30 -7.09 27.35
CA ALA A 118 -14.42 -7.95 26.16
C ALA A 118 -15.61 -7.59 25.25
N LYS A 119 -16.73 -7.15 25.84
CA LYS A 119 -17.94 -6.70 25.12
C LYS A 119 -17.74 -5.48 24.20
N ARG A 120 -16.63 -4.75 24.30
CA ARG A 120 -16.32 -3.58 23.44
C ARG A 120 -15.57 -3.97 22.17
N VAL A 121 -15.08 -5.20 22.06
CA VAL A 121 -14.45 -5.71 20.84
C VAL A 121 -15.50 -5.87 19.75
N GLN A 122 -15.18 -5.46 18.52
CA GLN A 122 -16.08 -5.49 17.36
C GLN A 122 -16.06 -6.86 16.66
N SER A 123 -14.88 -7.49 16.57
CA SER A 123 -14.70 -8.85 16.04
C SER A 123 -13.38 -9.47 16.49
N ILE A 124 -13.26 -10.79 16.35
CA ILE A 124 -12.04 -11.55 16.61
C ILE A 124 -11.72 -12.51 15.47
N TRP A 125 -10.45 -12.86 15.33
CA TRP A 125 -9.94 -13.91 14.45
C TRP A 125 -8.66 -14.49 15.04
N GLN A 126 -8.21 -15.62 14.50
CA GLN A 126 -6.98 -16.27 14.91
C GLN A 126 -5.97 -16.23 13.76
N ALA A 127 -4.74 -15.83 14.07
CA ALA A 127 -3.60 -16.09 13.21
C ALA A 127 -2.93 -17.39 13.66
N ARG A 128 -2.58 -18.23 12.69
CA ARG A 128 -1.85 -19.48 12.84
C ARG A 128 -0.49 -19.34 12.16
N GLN A 129 0.57 -19.70 12.88
CA GLN A 129 1.90 -19.86 12.32
C GLN A 129 2.35 -21.31 12.49
N ASP A 130 2.58 -22.00 11.37
CA ASP A 130 3.07 -23.37 11.33
C ASP A 130 4.61 -23.40 11.42
N PHE A 131 5.12 -24.39 12.14
CA PHE A 131 6.54 -24.70 12.31
C PHE A 131 6.73 -26.18 12.02
N THR A 132 7.08 -26.48 10.78
CA THR A 132 7.27 -27.86 10.30
C THR A 132 8.73 -28.10 9.97
N GLU A 133 9.38 -28.98 10.73
CA GLU A 133 10.82 -29.27 10.59
C GLU A 133 11.11 -30.25 9.45
N ALA A 134 10.19 -31.20 9.19
CA ALA A 134 10.32 -32.19 8.14
C ALA A 134 9.36 -31.89 6.97
N PRO A 135 9.83 -31.70 5.73
CA PRO A 135 8.97 -31.43 4.58
C PRO A 135 7.83 -32.46 4.40
N ASP A 136 8.09 -33.73 4.67
CA ASP A 136 7.12 -34.83 4.55
C ASP A 136 5.96 -34.77 5.55
N ALA A 137 6.10 -33.98 6.63
CA ALA A 137 5.04 -33.78 7.61
C ALA A 137 4.00 -32.74 7.16
N ARG A 138 4.25 -32.05 6.04
CA ARG A 138 3.27 -31.14 5.44
C ARG A 138 2.22 -31.90 4.65
N PRO A 139 0.98 -31.38 4.55
CA PRO A 139 -0.01 -31.93 3.64
C PRO A 139 0.55 -32.00 2.21
N LYS A 140 0.49 -33.18 1.59
CA LYS A 140 1.02 -33.39 0.25
C LYS A 140 0.10 -32.78 -0.81
N PRO A 141 0.62 -31.98 -1.76
CA PRO A 141 -0.19 -31.44 -2.85
C PRO A 141 -0.88 -32.56 -3.66
N GLY A 142 -2.19 -32.41 -3.88
CA GLY A 142 -3.02 -33.37 -4.61
C GLY A 142 -3.46 -34.59 -3.79
N ASP A 143 -3.08 -34.69 -2.51
CA ASP A 143 -3.45 -35.82 -1.65
C ASP A 143 -4.62 -35.47 -0.70
N GLY A 144 -5.48 -36.44 -0.43
CA GLY A 144 -6.64 -36.32 0.47
C GLY A 144 -8.00 -36.23 -0.21
N ASP A 145 -9.03 -36.73 0.48
CA ASP A 145 -10.43 -36.69 0.01
C ASP A 145 -11.07 -35.33 0.35
N GLN A 146 -11.30 -34.51 -0.70
CA GLN A 146 -11.92 -33.18 -0.59
C GLN A 146 -13.29 -33.23 0.10
N ASN A 147 -14.13 -34.21 -0.23
CA ASN A 147 -15.48 -34.33 0.35
C ASN A 147 -15.43 -34.73 1.81
N ALA A 148 -14.50 -35.62 2.18
CA ALA A 148 -14.30 -36.00 3.58
C ALA A 148 -13.81 -34.81 4.42
N LEU A 149 -12.89 -34.00 3.87
CA LEU A 149 -12.37 -32.79 4.52
C LEU A 149 -13.46 -31.72 4.72
N LEU A 150 -14.28 -31.45 3.70
CA LEU A 150 -15.41 -30.52 3.80
C LEU A 150 -16.42 -30.96 4.87
N ARG A 151 -16.74 -32.26 4.95
CA ARG A 151 -17.61 -32.79 6.02
C ARG A 151 -16.97 -32.68 7.40
N ALA A 152 -15.66 -32.91 7.52
CA ALA A 152 -14.94 -32.76 8.77
C ALA A 152 -14.92 -31.30 9.26
N ILE A 153 -14.76 -30.34 8.35
CA ILE A 153 -14.88 -28.90 8.61
C ILE A 153 -16.30 -28.58 9.09
N GLY A 154 -17.33 -29.00 8.35
CA GLY A 154 -18.73 -28.78 8.72
C GLY A 154 -19.07 -29.33 10.11
N ARG A 155 -18.67 -30.58 10.41
CA ARG A 155 -18.85 -31.19 11.73
C ARG A 155 -18.13 -30.40 12.83
N THR A 156 -16.91 -29.95 12.58
CA THR A 156 -16.14 -29.14 13.54
C THR A 156 -16.85 -27.81 13.85
N LEU A 157 -17.44 -27.17 12.83
CA LEU A 157 -18.21 -25.94 13.01
C LEU A 157 -19.50 -26.19 13.81
N LEU A 158 -20.23 -27.29 13.53
CA LEU A 158 -21.45 -27.64 14.29
C LEU A 158 -21.22 -27.75 15.80
N HIS A 159 -20.06 -28.27 16.22
CA HIS A 159 -19.71 -28.39 17.64
C HIS A 159 -19.20 -27.08 18.26
N THR A 160 -18.73 -26.13 17.44
CA THR A 160 -18.18 -24.85 17.92
C THR A 160 -19.26 -23.79 18.17
N VAL A 161 -20.34 -23.80 17.39
CA VAL A 161 -21.34 -22.73 17.44
C VAL A 161 -22.37 -23.01 18.55
N PRO A 162 -22.67 -22.04 19.44
CA PRO A 162 -23.72 -22.20 20.46
C PRO A 162 -25.10 -22.40 19.81
N GLY A 163 -26.09 -22.96 20.52
CA GLY A 163 -27.44 -23.16 19.98
C GLY A 163 -28.12 -21.86 19.47
N GLY A 164 -29.12 -21.99 18.58
CA GLY A 164 -29.94 -20.85 18.12
C GLY A 164 -29.42 -20.08 16.90
N TRP A 165 -28.42 -20.60 16.18
CA TRP A 165 -27.88 -20.01 14.97
C TRP A 165 -28.63 -20.45 13.70
N ALA A 166 -28.71 -19.57 12.72
CA ALA A 166 -29.27 -19.83 11.39
C ALA A 166 -28.18 -20.15 10.35
N ARG A 167 -27.01 -19.50 10.47
CA ARG A 167 -25.86 -19.71 9.59
C ARG A 167 -24.53 -19.49 10.32
N VAL A 168 -23.51 -20.27 10.01
CA VAL A 168 -22.11 -20.01 10.37
C VAL A 168 -21.24 -19.93 9.12
N GLY A 169 -20.34 -18.96 9.10
CA GLY A 169 -19.31 -18.80 8.08
C GLY A 169 -17.92 -18.90 8.71
N ALA A 170 -17.04 -19.65 8.04
CA ALA A 170 -15.62 -19.72 8.33
C ALA A 170 -14.84 -19.20 7.14
N GLN A 171 -14.10 -18.11 7.34
CA GLN A 171 -13.21 -17.56 6.33
C GLN A 171 -11.77 -17.92 6.69
N PHE A 172 -11.11 -18.63 5.78
CA PHE A 172 -9.75 -19.12 5.93
C PHE A 172 -8.85 -18.46 4.88
N ARG A 173 -7.71 -17.93 5.31
CA ARG A 173 -6.67 -17.38 4.43
C ARG A 173 -5.36 -18.06 4.76
N GLN A 174 -4.56 -18.42 3.77
CA GLN A 174 -3.25 -19.00 4.02
C GLN A 174 -2.25 -18.59 2.94
N VAL A 175 -0.99 -18.44 3.33
CA VAL A 175 0.16 -18.43 2.43
C VAL A 175 1.34 -19.08 3.14
N GLY A 176 1.91 -20.12 2.52
CA GLY A 176 2.97 -20.90 3.14
C GLY A 176 2.57 -21.43 4.52
N ASP A 177 3.32 -21.03 5.54
CA ASP A 177 3.15 -21.42 6.94
C ASP A 177 2.33 -20.43 7.78
N TYR A 178 1.81 -19.35 7.18
CA TYR A 178 0.96 -18.37 7.84
C TYR A 178 -0.50 -18.51 7.40
N ALA A 179 -1.43 -18.50 8.35
CA ALA A 179 -2.87 -18.51 8.06
C ALA A 179 -3.68 -17.60 9.01
N GLU A 180 -4.84 -17.13 8.54
CA GLU A 180 -5.87 -16.46 9.35
C GLU A 180 -7.19 -17.21 9.26
N ILE A 181 -7.91 -17.29 10.39
CA ILE A 181 -9.22 -17.93 10.48
C ILE A 181 -10.19 -17.01 11.19
N GLU A 182 -11.30 -16.69 10.54
CA GLU A 182 -12.36 -15.84 11.07
C GLU A 182 -13.68 -16.62 11.08
N LEU A 183 -14.32 -16.74 12.24
CA LEU A 183 -15.62 -17.40 12.40
C LEU A 183 -16.70 -16.39 12.74
N ARG A 184 -17.80 -16.42 11.98
CA ARG A 184 -19.00 -15.62 12.26
C ARG A 184 -20.24 -16.49 12.19
N ALA A 185 -21.01 -16.49 13.27
CA ALA A 185 -22.36 -17.05 13.31
C ALA A 185 -23.40 -15.94 13.19
N VAL A 186 -24.55 -16.24 12.62
CA VAL A 186 -25.73 -15.38 12.61
C VAL A 186 -26.88 -16.18 13.19
N GLY A 187 -27.50 -15.65 14.25
CA GLY A 187 -28.67 -16.25 14.91
C GLY A 187 -29.86 -15.28 14.94
N ASP A 188 -31.03 -15.83 15.28
CA ASP A 188 -32.33 -15.14 15.21
C ASP A 188 -33.00 -14.95 16.58
N GLU A 189 -32.36 -15.33 17.69
CA GLU A 189 -32.89 -15.07 19.04
C GLU A 189 -32.92 -13.54 19.27
N ASP A 190 -34.13 -12.97 19.16
CA ASP A 190 -34.48 -11.53 19.24
C ASP A 190 -34.08 -10.65 18.03
N GLY A 191 -33.91 -11.25 16.84
CA GLY A 191 -33.55 -10.59 15.57
C GLY A 191 -32.13 -10.94 15.09
N PRO A 192 -31.69 -10.50 13.89
CA PRO A 192 -30.40 -10.95 13.35
C PRO A 192 -29.24 -10.39 14.17
N VAL A 193 -28.60 -11.28 14.94
CA VAL A 193 -27.37 -11.01 15.70
C VAL A 193 -26.21 -11.71 15.01
N SER A 194 -25.17 -10.95 14.63
CA SER A 194 -23.91 -11.52 14.17
C SER A 194 -22.98 -11.71 15.36
N VAL A 195 -22.49 -12.93 15.55
CA VAL A 195 -21.58 -13.31 16.63
C VAL A 195 -20.22 -13.68 16.05
N SER A 196 -19.16 -13.00 16.48
CA SER A 196 -17.77 -13.39 16.19
C SER A 196 -17.31 -14.42 17.22
N LEU A 197 -16.80 -15.56 16.76
CA LEU A 197 -16.44 -16.70 17.59
C LEU A 197 -14.94 -17.03 17.46
N PRO A 198 -14.30 -17.59 18.50
CA PRO A 198 -12.94 -18.09 18.38
C PRO A 198 -12.92 -19.40 17.59
N ALA A 199 -11.96 -19.54 16.67
CA ALA A 199 -11.75 -20.78 15.92
C ALA A 199 -11.11 -21.87 16.78
N VAL A 200 -11.66 -23.09 16.73
CA VAL A 200 -11.05 -24.25 17.41
C VAL A 200 -9.71 -24.64 16.77
N PRO A 201 -8.70 -25.08 17.54
CA PRO A 201 -7.33 -25.23 17.03
C PRO A 201 -7.16 -26.14 15.81
N ARG A 202 -7.96 -27.21 15.70
CA ARG A 202 -7.90 -28.19 14.61
C ARG A 202 -8.38 -27.64 13.26
N LEU A 203 -9.20 -26.60 13.27
CA LEU A 203 -9.90 -26.12 12.07
C LEU A 203 -8.92 -25.66 10.98
N GLY A 204 -7.84 -24.97 11.37
CA GLY A 204 -6.80 -24.54 10.45
C GLY A 204 -6.10 -25.69 9.73
N GLY A 205 -5.85 -26.80 10.44
CA GLY A 205 -5.24 -28.00 9.85
C GLY A 205 -6.17 -28.68 8.84
N LEU A 206 -7.47 -28.68 9.08
CA LEU A 206 -8.46 -29.21 8.13
C LEU A 206 -8.50 -28.38 6.84
N PHE A 207 -8.50 -27.05 6.95
CA PHE A 207 -8.46 -26.17 5.77
C PHE A 207 -7.11 -26.27 5.03
N ALA A 208 -5.98 -26.35 5.72
CA ALA A 208 -4.67 -26.53 5.08
C ALA A 208 -4.60 -27.85 4.29
N ARG A 209 -5.19 -28.94 4.82
CA ARG A 209 -5.32 -30.22 4.10
C ARG A 209 -6.27 -30.11 2.90
N LEU A 210 -7.38 -29.37 3.03
CA LEU A 210 -8.30 -29.11 1.92
C LEU A 210 -7.61 -28.31 0.81
N ARG A 211 -6.81 -27.29 1.16
CA ARG A 211 -5.95 -26.57 0.20
C ARG A 211 -5.02 -27.51 -0.54
N ALA A 212 -4.34 -28.40 0.19
CA ALA A 212 -3.40 -29.32 -0.41
C ALA A 212 -4.08 -30.30 -1.37
N SER A 213 -5.24 -30.86 -0.99
CA SER A 213 -6.00 -31.79 -1.84
C SER A 213 -6.62 -31.13 -3.07
N MET A 214 -6.78 -29.81 -3.06
CA MET A 214 -7.29 -29.01 -4.18
C MET A 214 -6.19 -28.45 -5.10
N TYR A 215 -4.92 -28.77 -4.85
CA TYR A 215 -3.82 -28.37 -5.73
C TYR A 215 -3.99 -28.93 -7.15
N GLN A 216 -3.77 -28.07 -8.13
CA GLN A 216 -3.70 -28.42 -9.54
C GLN A 216 -2.31 -28.14 -10.10
N PRO A 217 -1.70 -29.07 -10.86
CA PRO A 217 -0.45 -28.81 -11.56
C PRO A 217 -0.53 -27.52 -12.39
N GLU A 218 0.57 -26.76 -12.41
CA GLU A 218 0.73 -25.47 -13.11
C GLU A 218 -0.13 -24.31 -12.61
N SER A 219 -1.30 -24.55 -12.02
CA SER A 219 -2.20 -23.48 -11.54
C SER A 219 -2.07 -23.21 -10.04
N GLY A 220 -1.54 -24.15 -9.27
CA GLY A 220 -1.39 -24.02 -7.82
C GLY A 220 -2.66 -24.39 -7.05
N THR A 221 -2.87 -23.76 -5.90
CA THR A 221 -4.06 -23.93 -5.05
C THR A 221 -4.67 -22.56 -4.70
N TRP A 222 -5.71 -22.54 -3.87
CA TRP A 222 -6.38 -21.31 -3.47
C TRP A 222 -5.75 -20.64 -2.25
N PHE A 223 -5.95 -19.32 -2.09
CA PHE A 223 -5.39 -18.53 -0.99
C PHE A 223 -6.42 -18.12 0.06
N GLN A 224 -7.66 -17.92 -0.36
CA GLN A 224 -8.79 -17.60 0.52
C GLN A 224 -9.95 -18.55 0.23
N GLY A 225 -10.56 -19.09 1.28
CA GLY A 225 -11.72 -19.98 1.21
C GLY A 225 -12.79 -19.54 2.21
N THR A 226 -14.05 -19.58 1.80
CA THR A 226 -15.19 -19.27 2.65
C THR A 226 -16.11 -20.49 2.70
N PHE A 227 -16.15 -21.13 3.87
CA PHE A 227 -17.07 -22.23 4.13
C PHE A 227 -18.31 -21.66 4.82
N THR A 228 -19.50 -21.96 4.31
CA THR A 228 -20.76 -21.60 4.95
C THR A 228 -21.56 -22.84 5.28
N LEU A 229 -22.21 -22.83 6.43
CA LEU A 229 -23.04 -23.92 6.92
C LEU A 229 -24.32 -23.32 7.49
N ASP A 230 -25.47 -23.89 7.14
CA ASP A 230 -26.76 -23.50 7.69
C ASP A 230 -27.26 -24.47 8.78
N SER A 231 -28.33 -24.07 9.48
CA SER A 231 -28.94 -24.88 10.53
C SER A 231 -29.54 -26.21 10.02
N ALA A 232 -29.73 -26.38 8.70
CA ALA A 232 -30.15 -27.63 8.08
C ALA A 232 -28.97 -28.55 7.72
N SER A 233 -27.76 -28.20 8.16
CA SER A 233 -26.50 -28.90 7.85
C SER A 233 -26.16 -28.93 6.35
N GLN A 234 -26.71 -28.00 5.57
CA GLN A 234 -26.28 -27.77 4.21
C GLN A 234 -25.07 -26.84 4.23
N PHE A 235 -24.04 -27.18 3.44
CA PHE A 235 -22.84 -26.38 3.35
C PHE A 235 -22.51 -26.01 1.91
N ASP A 236 -21.80 -24.90 1.78
CA ASP A 236 -21.22 -24.41 0.53
C ASP A 236 -19.78 -23.94 0.79
N PHE A 237 -18.92 -24.07 -0.23
CA PHE A 237 -17.53 -23.68 -0.14
C PHE A 237 -17.11 -22.94 -1.41
N ASP A 238 -16.77 -21.66 -1.23
CA ASP A 238 -16.24 -20.78 -2.28
C ASP A 238 -14.76 -20.47 -2.00
N PHE A 239 -13.96 -20.27 -3.05
CA PHE A 239 -12.54 -20.00 -2.91
C PHE A 239 -12.00 -19.07 -3.99
N ASP A 240 -10.91 -18.36 -3.66
CA ASP A 240 -10.17 -17.50 -4.57
C ASP A 240 -8.70 -17.94 -4.63
N ALA A 241 -8.21 -18.19 -5.85
CA ALA A 241 -6.85 -18.65 -6.12
C ALA A 241 -5.95 -17.59 -6.78
N ASP A 242 -6.51 -16.43 -7.11
CA ASP A 242 -5.84 -15.43 -7.94
C ASP A 242 -5.69 -14.09 -7.23
N ARG A 243 -6.67 -13.66 -6.43
CA ARG A 243 -6.63 -12.37 -5.72
C ARG A 243 -5.82 -12.49 -4.42
N GLU A 244 -5.07 -11.42 -4.10
CA GLU A 244 -4.39 -11.34 -2.82
C GLU A 244 -5.42 -11.42 -1.69
N PRO A 245 -5.25 -12.30 -0.69
CA PRO A 245 -6.18 -12.39 0.43
C PRO A 245 -6.32 -11.05 1.14
N GLU A 246 -7.53 -10.75 1.59
CA GLU A 246 -7.80 -9.58 2.43
C GLU A 246 -7.32 -9.83 3.86
N TRP A 247 -6.01 -9.86 4.06
CA TRP A 247 -5.38 -10.06 5.36
C TRP A 247 -5.85 -9.01 6.38
N ARG A 248 -6.24 -9.45 7.57
CA ARG A 248 -6.44 -8.54 8.70
C ARG A 248 -5.09 -8.10 9.27
N VAL A 249 -4.17 -9.05 9.36
CA VAL A 249 -2.75 -8.85 9.61
C VAL A 249 -1.98 -9.63 8.55
N PRO A 250 -1.23 -8.98 7.64
CA PRO A 250 -0.45 -9.70 6.65
C PRO A 250 0.68 -10.50 7.32
N PRO A 251 1.15 -11.61 6.70
CA PRO A 251 2.29 -12.36 7.19
C PRO A 251 3.48 -11.42 7.43
N ASN A 252 3.95 -11.34 8.67
CA ASN A 252 5.02 -10.45 9.05
C ASN A 252 6.07 -11.16 9.92
N ASP A 253 7.31 -10.70 9.80
CA ASP A 253 8.43 -11.08 10.66
C ASP A 253 8.96 -9.81 11.32
N GLY A 254 8.70 -9.67 12.63
CA GLY A 254 9.12 -8.48 13.39
C GLY A 254 8.59 -7.14 12.82
N GLY A 255 7.38 -7.13 12.27
CA GLY A 255 6.75 -5.92 11.70
C GLY A 255 7.06 -5.65 10.23
N ARG A 256 7.79 -6.54 9.54
CA ARG A 256 8.04 -6.46 8.08
C ARG A 256 7.32 -7.57 7.34
N PRO A 257 6.79 -7.33 6.12
CA PRO A 257 6.20 -8.41 5.31
C PRO A 257 7.18 -9.58 5.15
N SER A 258 6.74 -10.80 5.49
CA SER A 258 7.58 -11.99 5.44
C SER A 258 7.65 -12.55 4.03
N THR A 259 8.77 -12.37 3.33
CA THR A 259 9.00 -12.97 2.00
C THR A 259 9.03 -14.50 2.07
N ALA A 260 9.56 -15.07 3.16
CA ALA A 260 9.73 -16.51 3.34
C ALA A 260 8.41 -17.30 3.24
N ALA A 261 7.30 -16.76 3.75
CA ALA A 261 5.99 -17.41 3.65
C ALA A 261 5.53 -17.55 2.18
N TYR A 262 5.78 -16.55 1.34
CA TYR A 262 5.43 -16.56 -0.09
C TYR A 262 6.39 -17.41 -0.93
N GLU A 263 7.67 -17.46 -0.59
CA GLU A 263 8.61 -18.41 -1.20
C GLU A 263 8.23 -19.85 -0.88
N LEU A 264 7.87 -20.11 0.37
CA LEU A 264 7.45 -21.42 0.85
C LEU A 264 6.15 -21.89 0.18
N GLU A 265 5.22 -20.95 -0.01
CA GLU A 265 4.01 -21.16 -0.79
C GLU A 265 4.33 -21.67 -2.20
N LEU A 266 5.20 -20.98 -2.94
CA LEU A 266 5.58 -21.34 -4.30
C LEU A 266 6.38 -22.64 -4.38
N ALA A 267 7.19 -22.93 -3.37
CA ALA A 267 7.89 -24.20 -3.25
C ALA A 267 6.93 -25.38 -3.00
N THR A 268 5.85 -25.15 -2.24
CA THR A 268 4.87 -26.19 -1.88
C THR A 268 3.81 -26.37 -2.97
N PHE A 269 3.35 -25.27 -3.58
CA PHE A 269 2.32 -25.25 -4.62
C PHE A 269 2.83 -24.52 -5.88
N PRO A 270 3.71 -25.18 -6.68
CA PRO A 270 4.28 -24.56 -7.86
C PRO A 270 3.23 -24.12 -8.88
N ARG A 271 3.48 -22.99 -9.54
CA ARG A 271 2.66 -22.43 -10.61
C ARG A 271 3.51 -22.16 -11.84
N SER A 272 2.93 -22.27 -13.03
CA SER A 272 3.55 -21.78 -14.25
C SER A 272 3.47 -20.25 -14.30
N ALA A 273 4.34 -19.62 -15.08
CA ALA A 273 4.40 -18.16 -15.22
C ALA A 273 3.04 -17.51 -15.54
N LYS A 274 2.20 -18.18 -16.35
CA LYS A 274 0.88 -17.68 -16.73
C LYS A 274 -0.13 -17.66 -15.57
N HIS A 275 0.06 -18.51 -14.57
CA HIS A 275 -0.83 -18.65 -13.41
C HIS A 275 -0.23 -18.04 -12.13
N LEU A 276 0.87 -17.29 -12.25
CA LEU A 276 1.44 -16.52 -11.14
C LEU A 276 0.77 -15.13 -11.07
N PRO A 277 -0.01 -14.84 -10.02
CA PRO A 277 -0.53 -13.49 -9.81
C PRO A 277 0.61 -12.50 -9.56
N SER A 278 0.50 -11.28 -10.07
CA SER A 278 1.54 -10.24 -9.92
C SER A 278 1.85 -9.91 -8.46
N TRP A 279 0.82 -9.91 -7.59
CA TRP A 279 1.00 -9.68 -6.15
C TRP A 279 1.88 -10.77 -5.54
N LEU A 280 1.70 -12.04 -5.93
CA LEU A 280 2.43 -13.16 -5.35
C LEU A 280 3.90 -13.10 -5.74
N THR A 281 4.18 -12.79 -7.01
CA THR A 281 5.57 -12.62 -7.47
C THR A 281 6.26 -11.46 -6.77
N ALA A 282 5.55 -10.36 -6.50
CA ALA A 282 6.09 -9.22 -5.78
C ALA A 282 6.33 -9.51 -4.29
N ARG A 283 5.40 -10.19 -3.63
CA ARG A 283 5.53 -10.58 -2.21
C ARG A 283 6.63 -11.63 -1.99
N ALA A 284 6.81 -12.55 -2.95
CA ALA A 284 7.87 -13.55 -2.95
C ALA A 284 9.24 -13.00 -3.41
N GLY A 285 9.33 -11.72 -3.78
CA GLY A 285 10.60 -11.13 -4.23
C GLY A 285 11.11 -11.71 -5.55
N LEU A 286 10.24 -12.26 -6.39
CA LEU A 286 10.63 -12.80 -7.70
C LEU A 286 10.88 -11.66 -8.70
N PRO A 287 11.86 -11.80 -9.60
CA PRO A 287 12.07 -10.81 -10.66
C PRO A 287 10.89 -10.78 -11.64
N LEU A 288 10.79 -9.72 -12.44
CA LEU A 288 9.81 -9.66 -13.51
C LEU A 288 10.08 -10.75 -14.55
N ASP A 289 9.02 -11.49 -14.92
CA ASP A 289 9.06 -12.45 -16.02
C ASP A 289 8.85 -11.74 -17.37
N LEU A 290 9.89 -11.03 -17.80
CA LEU A 290 9.93 -10.35 -19.10
C LEU A 290 10.91 -11.05 -20.03
N THR A 291 10.52 -11.18 -21.29
CA THR A 291 11.41 -11.60 -22.37
C THR A 291 11.68 -10.42 -23.28
N PHE A 292 12.91 -9.90 -23.25
CA PHE A 292 13.31 -8.79 -24.11
C PHE A 292 13.80 -9.28 -25.47
N ARG A 293 13.51 -8.52 -26.52
CA ARG A 293 14.13 -8.69 -27.85
C ARG A 293 15.29 -7.72 -27.99
N LEU A 294 16.51 -8.23 -28.19
CA LEU A 294 17.69 -7.38 -28.37
C LEU A 294 17.89 -7.04 -29.85
N ALA A 295 17.89 -5.75 -30.16
CA ALA A 295 18.14 -5.28 -31.51
C ALA A 295 19.63 -5.15 -31.82
N ARG A 296 20.03 -5.52 -33.04
CA ARG A 296 21.42 -5.47 -33.49
C ARG A 296 21.68 -4.27 -34.41
N ALA A 297 22.78 -3.56 -34.15
CA ALA A 297 23.22 -2.44 -34.97
C ALA A 297 23.62 -2.85 -36.41
N ALA A 298 24.11 -4.08 -36.60
CA ALA A 298 24.41 -4.70 -37.88
C ALA A 298 24.05 -6.20 -37.85
N ASP A 299 23.88 -6.85 -39.00
CA ASP A 299 23.51 -8.27 -39.06
C ASP A 299 24.68 -9.18 -38.72
N SER A 300 25.89 -8.77 -39.11
CA SER A 300 27.15 -9.41 -38.75
C SER A 300 28.28 -8.38 -38.77
N HIS A 301 29.25 -8.52 -37.87
CA HIS A 301 30.46 -7.71 -37.85
C HIS A 301 31.61 -8.48 -37.19
N ALA A 302 32.72 -8.61 -37.91
CA ALA A 302 34.00 -9.10 -37.38
C ALA A 302 34.97 -7.93 -37.19
N GLU A 303 35.84 -8.03 -36.19
CA GLU A 303 36.82 -6.98 -35.89
C GLU A 303 37.76 -6.75 -37.09
N GLY A 304 37.84 -5.50 -37.55
CA GLY A 304 38.63 -5.11 -38.72
C GLY A 304 37.93 -5.23 -40.08
N GLU A 305 36.73 -5.81 -40.14
CA GLU A 305 35.93 -5.91 -41.37
C GLU A 305 34.75 -4.92 -41.40
N ARG A 306 34.25 -4.60 -42.59
CA ARG A 306 33.06 -3.76 -42.72
C ARG A 306 31.83 -4.50 -42.21
N PRO A 307 30.97 -3.88 -41.38
CA PRO A 307 29.73 -4.49 -40.93
C PRO A 307 28.81 -4.83 -42.11
N VAL A 308 28.14 -5.98 -42.02
CA VAL A 308 27.17 -6.44 -43.02
C VAL A 308 25.77 -6.02 -42.56
N VAL A 309 25.04 -5.35 -43.45
CA VAL A 309 23.63 -5.00 -43.28
C VAL A 309 22.88 -5.39 -44.54
N ASN A 310 21.99 -6.36 -44.43
CA ASN A 310 21.12 -6.83 -45.50
C ASN A 310 19.65 -6.72 -45.05
N ARG A 311 19.16 -5.47 -44.99
CA ARG A 311 17.82 -5.14 -44.50
C ARG A 311 17.15 -4.16 -45.48
N PRO A 312 15.82 -4.24 -45.66
CA PRO A 312 15.09 -3.27 -46.47
C PRO A 312 15.24 -1.85 -45.88
N PRO A 313 15.34 -0.80 -46.73
CA PRO A 313 15.42 0.57 -46.25
C PRO A 313 14.11 0.97 -45.55
N VAL A 314 14.23 1.82 -44.53
CA VAL A 314 13.06 2.45 -43.91
C VAL A 314 12.43 3.42 -44.92
N PRO A 315 11.09 3.37 -45.15
CA PRO A 315 10.42 4.32 -46.03
C PRO A 315 10.73 5.78 -45.64
N PRO A 316 11.06 6.68 -46.61
CA PRO A 316 11.53 8.03 -46.30
C PRO A 316 10.58 8.87 -45.42
N ASP A 317 9.28 8.66 -45.57
CA ASP A 317 8.22 9.28 -44.77
C ASP A 317 8.19 8.80 -43.31
N GLN A 318 8.74 7.61 -43.03
CA GLN A 318 8.75 6.99 -41.69
C GLN A 318 10.05 7.23 -40.93
N VAL A 319 11.16 7.58 -41.60
CA VAL A 319 12.49 7.74 -40.98
C VAL A 319 12.45 8.67 -39.77
N ARG A 320 11.75 9.81 -39.89
CA ARG A 320 11.64 10.79 -38.79
C ARG A 320 10.92 10.21 -37.58
N GLY A 321 9.82 9.48 -37.79
CA GLY A 321 9.07 8.84 -36.71
C GLY A 321 9.87 7.74 -36.02
N VAL A 322 10.59 6.92 -36.80
CA VAL A 322 11.48 5.88 -36.26
C VAL A 322 12.61 6.48 -35.42
N LEU A 323 13.27 7.52 -35.92
CA LEU A 323 14.31 8.22 -35.15
C LEU A 323 13.76 8.85 -33.87
N ASP A 324 12.59 9.49 -33.92
CA ASP A 324 11.98 10.10 -32.74
C ASP A 324 11.68 9.04 -31.66
N TYR A 325 11.11 7.90 -32.06
CA TYR A 325 10.88 6.77 -31.17
C TYR A 325 12.16 6.25 -30.53
N LEU A 326 13.16 5.91 -31.36
CA LEU A 326 14.39 5.25 -30.91
C LEU A 326 15.25 6.14 -30.01
N PHE A 327 15.26 7.46 -30.23
CA PHE A 327 16.01 8.41 -29.38
C PHE A 327 15.27 8.82 -28.11
N ARG A 328 13.92 8.87 -28.14
CA ARG A 328 13.12 9.30 -26.98
C ARG A 328 12.74 8.18 -26.03
N ALA A 329 12.87 6.92 -26.46
CA ALA A 329 12.63 5.80 -25.56
C ALA A 329 13.54 5.89 -24.32
N PRO A 330 13.07 5.48 -23.14
CA PRO A 330 13.85 5.50 -21.92
C PRO A 330 15.19 4.77 -22.06
N VAL A 331 16.23 5.32 -21.43
CA VAL A 331 17.55 4.68 -21.34
C VAL A 331 17.53 3.68 -20.19
N ALA A 332 17.82 2.42 -20.49
CA ALA A 332 17.99 1.36 -19.48
C ALA A 332 19.40 1.40 -18.87
N LEU A 333 20.42 1.57 -19.72
CA LEU A 333 21.81 1.59 -19.29
C LEU A 333 22.58 2.67 -20.04
N HIS A 334 23.37 3.46 -19.33
CA HIS A 334 24.30 4.42 -19.91
C HIS A 334 25.69 4.21 -19.36
N ARG A 335 26.68 4.18 -20.26
CA ARG A 335 28.10 4.14 -19.93
C ARG A 335 28.78 5.40 -20.45
N PRO A 336 29.63 6.06 -19.64
CA PRO A 336 30.16 7.38 -19.98
C PRO A 336 31.10 7.38 -21.18
N THR A 337 31.77 6.26 -21.47
CA THR A 337 32.77 6.15 -22.54
C THR A 337 32.09 5.80 -23.87
N PRO A 338 32.14 6.68 -24.90
CA PRO A 338 31.60 6.39 -26.23
C PRO A 338 32.31 5.20 -26.90
N LEU A 339 31.61 4.54 -27.81
CA LEU A 339 32.12 3.42 -28.59
C LEU A 339 32.74 3.90 -29.93
N PRO A 340 33.70 3.14 -30.48
CA PRO A 340 34.15 3.33 -31.85
C PRO A 340 33.01 3.21 -32.86
N ASP A 341 33.10 3.96 -33.95
CA ASP A 341 32.15 3.85 -35.05
C ASP A 341 32.56 2.72 -36.01
N ILE A 342 31.80 1.62 -36.01
CA ILE A 342 32.09 0.44 -36.83
C ILE A 342 31.88 0.68 -38.34
N PHE A 343 31.15 1.73 -38.74
CA PHE A 343 31.00 2.17 -40.12
C PHE A 343 31.95 3.34 -40.47
N GLY A 344 32.64 3.87 -39.46
CA GLY A 344 33.57 4.97 -39.58
C GLY A 344 34.96 4.56 -40.08
N VAL A 345 35.86 5.54 -40.17
CA VAL A 345 37.26 5.31 -40.51
C VAL A 345 37.95 4.59 -39.34
N PRO A 346 38.69 3.48 -39.57
CA PRO A 346 39.45 2.82 -38.53
C PRO A 346 40.40 3.79 -37.80
N GLY A 347 40.39 3.76 -36.46
CA GLY A 347 41.22 4.65 -35.63
C GLY A 347 40.66 6.06 -35.40
N ALA A 348 39.45 6.37 -35.90
CA ALA A 348 38.76 7.61 -35.56
C ALA A 348 38.42 7.69 -34.06
N LYS A 349 38.26 8.92 -33.55
CA LYS A 349 37.86 9.16 -32.15
C LYS A 349 36.49 8.52 -31.88
N PRO A 350 36.31 7.78 -30.76
CA PRO A 350 35.02 7.22 -30.38
C PRO A 350 33.94 8.31 -30.25
N GLU A 351 32.80 8.09 -30.91
CA GLU A 351 31.68 9.04 -30.94
C GLU A 351 30.30 8.39 -30.83
N VAL A 352 30.22 7.06 -30.94
CA VAL A 352 28.94 6.35 -30.88
C VAL A 352 28.49 6.30 -29.42
N PRO A 353 27.28 6.76 -29.07
CA PRO A 353 26.81 6.75 -27.70
C PRO A 353 26.78 5.33 -27.13
N ASN A 354 27.36 5.13 -25.95
CA ASN A 354 27.40 3.86 -25.25
C ASN A 354 26.23 3.77 -24.27
N ALA A 355 25.03 3.60 -24.84
CA ALA A 355 23.81 3.48 -24.07
C ALA A 355 22.89 2.45 -24.70
N PHE A 356 21.98 1.92 -23.90
CA PHE A 356 20.92 1.01 -24.33
C PHE A 356 19.57 1.63 -23.96
N HIS A 357 18.69 1.68 -24.94
CA HIS A 357 17.31 2.12 -24.78
C HIS A 357 16.38 0.92 -24.68
N THR A 358 15.21 1.12 -24.08
CA THR A 358 14.16 0.11 -24.05
C THR A 358 12.77 0.75 -24.09
N ASP A 359 11.82 0.03 -24.70
CA ASP A 359 10.38 0.32 -24.62
C ASP A 359 9.62 -0.72 -23.76
N GLY A 360 10.36 -1.59 -23.07
CA GLY A 360 9.80 -2.68 -22.26
C GLY A 360 9.60 -4.00 -23.03
N THR A 361 9.66 -3.99 -24.37
CA THR A 361 9.64 -5.22 -25.20
C THR A 361 10.97 -5.42 -25.91
N TRP A 362 11.52 -4.34 -26.47
CA TRP A 362 12.81 -4.31 -27.14
C TRP A 362 13.86 -3.63 -26.28
N ILE A 363 15.10 -4.03 -26.48
CA ILE A 363 16.29 -3.33 -26.02
C ILE A 363 17.17 -3.08 -27.25
N TRP A 364 17.64 -1.85 -27.44
CA TRP A 364 18.54 -1.53 -28.55
C TRP A 364 19.69 -0.63 -28.11
N PRO A 365 20.90 -0.81 -28.67
CA PRO A 365 21.98 0.12 -28.44
C PRO A 365 21.68 1.46 -29.11
N ALA A 366 22.10 2.57 -28.51
CA ALA A 366 22.02 3.92 -29.07
C ALA A 366 22.78 4.07 -30.40
N ALA A 367 23.64 3.10 -30.73
CA ALA A 367 24.24 2.91 -32.05
C ALA A 367 23.19 2.77 -33.16
N VAL A 368 22.05 2.10 -32.92
CA VAL A 368 20.99 1.89 -33.93
C VAL A 368 20.43 3.23 -34.44
N PRO A 369 19.87 4.12 -33.60
CA PRO A 369 19.40 5.42 -34.08
C PRO A 369 20.55 6.33 -34.55
N HIS A 370 21.76 6.18 -34.00
CA HIS A 370 22.93 6.92 -34.48
C HIS A 370 23.27 6.58 -35.94
N TYR A 371 23.34 5.29 -36.30
CA TYR A 371 23.68 4.84 -37.66
C TYR A 371 22.55 5.07 -38.65
N LEU A 372 21.28 4.94 -38.24
CA LEU A 372 20.15 5.34 -39.09
C LEU A 372 20.25 6.83 -39.45
N ARG A 373 20.55 7.69 -38.48
CA ARG A 373 20.67 9.13 -38.70
C ARG A 373 21.89 9.49 -39.57
N LYS A 374 23.04 8.88 -39.30
CA LYS A 374 24.33 9.26 -39.91
C LYS A 374 24.56 8.61 -41.28
N TYR A 375 24.22 7.34 -41.42
CA TYR A 375 24.53 6.52 -42.59
C TYR A 375 23.29 6.02 -43.34
N GLY A 376 22.08 6.26 -42.82
CA GLY A 376 20.86 5.67 -43.38
C GLY A 376 20.75 4.17 -43.18
N VAL A 377 21.54 3.60 -42.24
CA VAL A 377 21.53 2.16 -41.95
C VAL A 377 20.18 1.77 -41.35
N PRO A 378 19.39 0.90 -42.00
CA PRO A 378 18.08 0.50 -41.49
C PRO A 378 18.19 -0.34 -40.19
N PRO A 379 17.37 -0.07 -39.17
CA PRO A 379 17.17 -0.98 -38.04
C PRO A 379 16.58 -2.33 -38.50
N GLU A 380 16.54 -3.31 -37.59
CA GLU A 380 15.90 -4.60 -37.89
C GLU A 380 14.43 -4.41 -38.30
N PRO A 381 13.94 -5.10 -39.35
CA PRO A 381 12.59 -4.90 -39.89
C PRO A 381 11.49 -5.07 -38.85
N GLU A 382 11.62 -6.05 -37.96
CA GLU A 382 10.66 -6.33 -36.89
C GLU A 382 10.63 -5.20 -35.85
N LEU A 383 11.76 -4.53 -35.60
CA LEU A 383 11.80 -3.35 -34.75
C LEU A 383 11.10 -2.18 -35.44
N VAL A 384 11.33 -1.97 -36.74
CA VAL A 384 10.64 -0.92 -37.50
C VAL A 384 9.12 -1.15 -37.53
N GLU A 385 8.68 -2.40 -37.69
CA GLU A 385 7.27 -2.78 -37.62
C GLU A 385 6.69 -2.55 -36.22
N HIS A 386 7.41 -2.92 -35.16
CA HIS A 386 7.01 -2.65 -33.77
C HIS A 386 6.82 -1.16 -33.52
N VAL A 387 7.79 -0.34 -33.93
CA VAL A 387 7.74 1.13 -33.82
C VAL A 387 6.56 1.72 -34.58
N ARG A 388 6.26 1.17 -35.77
CA ARG A 388 5.09 1.58 -36.57
C ARG A 388 3.78 1.20 -35.87
N ALA A 389 3.69 0.01 -35.30
CA ALA A 389 2.52 -0.45 -34.55
C ALA A 389 2.27 0.40 -33.29
N ALA A 390 3.33 0.90 -32.66
CA ALA A 390 3.27 1.86 -31.55
C ALA A 390 2.98 3.32 -31.99
N GLY A 391 2.71 3.57 -33.28
CA GLY A 391 2.41 4.91 -33.79
C GLY A 391 3.56 5.89 -33.65
N PHE A 392 4.81 5.41 -33.67
CA PHE A 392 6.04 6.20 -33.53
C PHE A 392 6.13 6.98 -32.22
N ARG A 393 5.43 6.56 -31.17
CA ARG A 393 5.54 7.15 -29.82
C ARG A 393 6.00 6.09 -28.82
N PRO A 394 7.13 6.28 -28.14
CA PRO A 394 7.60 5.32 -27.16
C PRO A 394 6.64 5.27 -25.96
N PRO A 395 6.40 4.09 -25.38
CA PRO A 395 5.59 3.96 -24.18
C PRO A 395 6.34 4.51 -22.96
N PHE A 396 5.59 4.74 -21.88
CA PHE A 396 6.19 4.90 -20.56
C PHE A 396 6.74 3.54 -20.09
N VAL A 397 7.99 3.53 -19.64
CA VAL A 397 8.62 2.33 -19.08
C VAL A 397 8.94 2.58 -17.61
N GLY A 398 8.31 1.80 -16.74
CA GLY A 398 8.50 1.86 -15.29
C GLY A 398 9.94 1.56 -14.87
N GLU A 399 10.31 2.01 -13.67
CA GLU A 399 11.68 1.91 -13.17
C GLU A 399 12.19 0.47 -13.08
N LEU A 400 11.39 -0.44 -12.51
CA LEU A 400 11.76 -1.86 -12.39
C LEU A 400 11.96 -2.53 -13.76
N VAL A 401 11.15 -2.18 -14.78
CA VAL A 401 11.33 -2.70 -16.15
C VAL A 401 12.66 -2.23 -16.74
N ARG A 402 13.04 -0.96 -16.52
CA ARG A 402 14.35 -0.44 -16.96
C ARG A 402 15.50 -1.12 -16.23
N ALA A 403 15.38 -1.30 -14.91
CA ALA A 403 16.38 -2.01 -14.12
C ALA A 403 16.51 -3.50 -14.55
N THR A 404 15.41 -4.14 -14.92
CA THR A 404 15.42 -5.49 -15.50
C THR A 404 16.12 -5.52 -16.86
N ALA A 405 15.84 -4.54 -17.74
CA ALA A 405 16.53 -4.41 -19.03
C ALA A 405 18.03 -4.11 -18.87
N GLU A 406 18.40 -3.30 -17.87
CA GLU A 406 19.80 -3.04 -17.52
C GLU A 406 20.51 -4.34 -17.10
N ALA A 407 19.91 -5.12 -16.20
CA ALA A 407 20.45 -6.39 -15.74
C ALA A 407 20.65 -7.38 -16.90
N GLU A 408 19.69 -7.45 -17.83
CA GLU A 408 19.77 -8.28 -19.04
C GLU A 408 20.97 -7.89 -19.91
N VAL A 409 21.18 -6.60 -20.16
CA VAL A 409 22.31 -6.10 -20.96
C VAL A 409 23.65 -6.26 -20.24
N ALA A 410 23.67 -6.10 -18.93
CA ALA A 410 24.86 -6.23 -18.10
C ALA A 410 25.23 -7.69 -17.80
N GLY A 411 24.32 -8.65 -18.02
CA GLY A 411 24.49 -10.04 -17.60
C GLY A 411 24.45 -10.22 -16.08
N HIS A 412 23.77 -9.33 -15.36
CA HIS A 412 23.60 -9.39 -13.92
C HIS A 412 22.28 -10.09 -13.55
N PRO A 413 22.13 -10.61 -12.31
CA PRO A 413 20.84 -11.09 -11.82
C PRO A 413 19.79 -9.98 -11.92
N ARG A 414 18.59 -10.34 -12.39
CA ARG A 414 17.46 -9.40 -12.49
C ARG A 414 17.04 -8.94 -11.08
N PRO A 415 16.68 -7.66 -10.91
CA PRO A 415 16.23 -7.15 -9.62
C PRO A 415 14.93 -7.83 -9.18
N PRO A 416 14.77 -8.13 -7.88
CA PRO A 416 13.52 -8.67 -7.35
C PRO A 416 12.42 -7.59 -7.37
N GLN A 417 11.17 -8.03 -7.49
CA GLN A 417 10.02 -7.17 -7.21
C GLN A 417 9.88 -6.89 -5.72
N THR A 418 9.20 -5.80 -5.39
CA THR A 418 8.86 -5.39 -4.03
C THR A 418 7.39 -5.01 -3.93
N ALA A 419 6.88 -4.87 -2.71
CA ALA A 419 5.53 -4.38 -2.48
C ALA A 419 5.29 -2.95 -3.04
N ALA A 420 6.34 -2.16 -3.26
CA ALA A 420 6.23 -0.82 -3.85
C ALA A 420 5.95 -0.85 -5.37
N ASP A 421 6.19 -1.99 -6.02
CA ASP A 421 5.92 -2.20 -7.44
C ASP A 421 4.46 -2.58 -7.70
N LEU A 422 3.70 -2.87 -6.63
CA LEU A 422 2.25 -3.11 -6.71
C LEU A 422 1.48 -1.78 -6.63
N PRO A 423 0.26 -1.72 -7.20
CA PRO A 423 -0.64 -0.61 -6.97
C PRO A 423 -0.84 -0.35 -5.48
N ASP A 424 -0.73 0.91 -5.08
CA ASP A 424 -0.93 1.31 -3.68
C ASP A 424 -2.43 1.39 -3.37
N ASP A 425 -2.99 0.27 -2.91
CA ASP A 425 -4.41 0.14 -2.56
C ASP A 425 -4.75 0.66 -1.15
N ARG A 426 -3.80 1.33 -0.48
CA ARG A 426 -4.06 1.96 0.82
C ARG A 426 -5.25 2.89 0.72
N ALA A 427 -6.08 2.86 1.75
CA ALA A 427 -7.33 3.62 1.79
C ALA A 427 -7.12 5.12 1.52
N LEU A 428 -6.04 5.71 2.05
CA LEU A 428 -5.71 7.12 1.83
C LEU A 428 -5.32 7.43 0.38
N THR A 429 -4.61 6.53 -0.29
CA THR A 429 -4.24 6.68 -1.71
C THR A 429 -5.49 6.67 -2.58
N ARG A 430 -6.43 5.76 -2.33
CA ARG A 430 -7.74 5.72 -3.00
C ARG A 430 -8.56 6.98 -2.75
N VAL A 431 -8.59 7.49 -1.52
CA VAL A 431 -9.23 8.78 -1.20
C VAL A 431 -8.57 9.94 -1.97
N ALA A 432 -7.24 9.97 -2.08
CA ALA A 432 -6.53 10.99 -2.84
C ALA A 432 -6.83 10.93 -4.36
N GLN A 433 -7.14 9.74 -4.87
CA GLN A 433 -7.59 9.52 -6.25
C GLN A 433 -9.08 9.86 -6.48
N GLY A 434 -9.81 10.27 -5.43
CA GLY A 434 -11.21 10.66 -5.50
C GLY A 434 -12.21 9.53 -5.25
N GLU A 435 -11.74 8.34 -4.83
CA GLU A 435 -12.63 7.25 -4.45
C GLU A 435 -13.29 7.51 -3.10
N GLN A 436 -14.55 7.09 -2.98
CA GLN A 436 -15.25 7.09 -1.70
C GLN A 436 -14.89 5.84 -0.90
N VAL A 437 -13.95 6.00 0.03
CA VAL A 437 -13.64 4.93 0.99
C VAL A 437 -14.49 5.11 2.25
N ARG A 438 -15.23 4.06 2.59
CA ARG A 438 -15.99 3.97 3.86
C ARG A 438 -15.15 3.22 4.89
N ASN A 439 -15.34 3.54 6.17
CA ASN A 439 -14.74 2.84 7.31
C ASN A 439 -13.20 2.81 7.29
N LEU A 440 -12.57 3.98 7.28
CA LEU A 440 -11.13 4.11 7.48
C LEU A 440 -10.75 3.59 8.86
N LYS A 441 -9.55 2.99 8.97
CA LYS A 441 -8.99 2.66 10.28
C LYS A 441 -8.75 3.94 11.10
N GLY A 442 -8.67 3.82 12.41
CA GLY A 442 -8.52 4.99 13.29
C GLY A 442 -7.29 5.85 12.98
N ALA A 443 -6.13 5.22 12.80
CA ALA A 443 -4.88 5.86 12.41
C ALA A 443 -4.98 6.55 11.04
N GLU A 444 -5.62 5.91 10.07
CA GLU A 444 -5.85 6.47 8.73
C GLU A 444 -6.80 7.66 8.79
N THR A 445 -7.82 7.61 9.64
CA THR A 445 -8.73 8.72 9.89
C THR A 445 -7.99 9.93 10.44
N LEU A 446 -7.09 9.73 11.41
CA LEU A 446 -6.27 10.79 11.99
C LEU A 446 -5.26 11.38 10.99
N GLU A 447 -4.64 10.52 10.19
CA GLU A 447 -3.73 10.95 9.12
C GLU A 447 -4.47 11.78 8.07
N LEU A 448 -5.64 11.31 7.62
CA LEU A 448 -6.49 12.06 6.70
C LEU A 448 -6.93 13.41 7.29
N LEU A 449 -7.35 13.43 8.56
CA LEU A 449 -7.72 14.66 9.26
C LEU A 449 -6.58 15.67 9.24
N GLN A 450 -5.38 15.26 9.65
CA GLN A 450 -4.20 16.13 9.68
C GLN A 450 -3.81 16.60 8.28
N GLN A 451 -3.87 15.71 7.28
CA GLN A 451 -3.62 16.05 5.89
C GLN A 451 -4.61 17.13 5.41
N ARG A 452 -5.91 16.96 5.64
CA ARG A 452 -6.93 17.95 5.24
C ARG A 452 -6.76 19.28 5.97
N LEU A 453 -6.47 19.27 7.27
CA LEU A 453 -6.20 20.49 8.03
C LEU A 453 -4.98 21.24 7.46
N ALA A 454 -3.91 20.52 7.13
CA ALA A 454 -2.72 21.10 6.52
C ALA A 454 -2.97 21.65 5.10
N GLU A 455 -3.70 20.91 4.25
CA GLU A 455 -4.10 21.34 2.90
C GLU A 455 -4.91 22.65 2.93
N HIS A 456 -5.74 22.84 3.96
CA HIS A 456 -6.53 24.06 4.16
C HIS A 456 -5.80 25.15 4.97
N GLY A 457 -4.54 24.92 5.34
CA GLY A 457 -3.70 25.90 6.02
C GLY A 457 -4.06 26.14 7.49
N VAL A 458 -4.71 25.18 8.15
CA VAL A 458 -4.96 25.22 9.59
C VAL A 458 -3.65 24.94 10.34
N PRO A 459 -3.14 25.88 11.16
CA PRO A 459 -1.87 25.67 11.85
C PRO A 459 -1.99 24.58 12.92
N ALA A 460 -0.99 23.70 13.02
CA ALA A 460 -0.93 22.64 14.04
C ALA A 460 -1.00 23.18 15.48
N ALA A 461 -0.66 24.45 15.71
CA ALA A 461 -0.79 25.09 17.01
C ALA A 461 -2.25 25.29 17.46
N THR A 462 -3.22 25.28 16.54
CA THR A 462 -4.64 25.58 16.83
C THR A 462 -5.43 24.39 17.36
N TYR A 463 -4.88 23.18 17.26
CA TYR A 463 -5.52 21.97 17.74
C TYR A 463 -4.54 20.99 18.40
N ARG A 464 -5.08 20.05 19.15
CA ARG A 464 -4.38 18.90 19.73
C ARG A 464 -5.16 17.62 19.48
N ILE A 465 -4.45 16.51 19.32
CA ILE A 465 -5.04 15.18 19.12
C ILE A 465 -4.32 14.21 20.05
N GLY A 466 -5.07 13.50 20.89
CA GLY A 466 -4.54 12.40 21.71
C GLY A 466 -5.08 12.36 23.14
N ALA A 467 -5.03 11.19 23.76
CA ALA A 467 -5.63 10.99 25.09
C ALA A 467 -4.85 11.65 26.24
N ASN A 468 -3.56 11.90 26.07
CA ASN A 468 -2.70 12.56 27.07
C ASN A 468 -2.64 14.08 26.91
N GLU A 469 -3.30 14.64 25.89
CA GLU A 469 -3.37 16.07 25.69
C GLU A 469 -4.32 16.68 26.73
N VAL A 470 -3.75 17.39 27.70
CA VAL A 470 -4.52 18.23 28.60
C VAL A 470 -5.13 19.34 27.76
N PRO A 471 -6.47 19.52 27.76
CA PRO A 471 -7.08 20.62 27.04
C PRO A 471 -6.43 21.95 27.42
N ALA A 472 -5.76 22.58 26.47
CA ALA A 472 -5.16 23.89 26.66
C ALA A 472 -6.21 24.97 26.41
N GLU A 473 -6.21 26.02 27.22
CA GLU A 473 -7.19 27.09 27.10
C GLU A 473 -7.20 27.67 25.67
N GLY A 474 -8.39 27.68 25.07
CA GLY A 474 -8.62 28.23 23.74
C GLY A 474 -8.08 27.39 22.57
N VAL A 475 -7.57 26.18 22.80
CA VAL A 475 -7.10 25.23 21.77
C VAL A 475 -8.12 24.11 21.59
N TRP A 476 -8.44 23.76 20.34
CA TRP A 476 -9.36 22.67 20.05
C TRP A 476 -8.68 21.31 20.26
N THR A 477 -9.27 20.43 21.05
CA THR A 477 -8.69 19.12 21.35
C THR A 477 -9.64 18.02 20.94
N LEU A 478 -9.15 17.06 20.14
CA LEU A 478 -9.79 15.76 19.94
C LEU A 478 -9.08 14.73 20.81
N ARG A 479 -9.81 14.03 21.68
CA ARG A 479 -9.22 13.03 22.56
C ARG A 479 -10.16 11.85 22.80
N ARG A 480 -9.57 10.77 23.31
CA ARG A 480 -10.30 9.60 23.76
C ARG A 480 -10.97 9.87 25.10
N ALA A 481 -12.24 9.50 25.22
CA ALA A 481 -13.05 9.59 26.44
C ALA A 481 -13.52 8.19 26.87
N GLU A 482 -14.13 8.09 28.06
CA GLU A 482 -14.57 6.81 28.65
C GLU A 482 -15.47 6.00 27.69
N ASN A 483 -16.41 6.68 27.03
CA ASN A 483 -17.42 6.07 26.16
C ASN A 483 -17.22 6.36 24.66
N GLY A 484 -15.99 6.69 24.24
CA GLY A 484 -15.68 6.93 22.82
C GLY A 484 -14.69 8.06 22.65
N TRP A 485 -15.10 9.09 21.92
CA TRP A 485 -14.29 10.23 21.52
C TRP A 485 -14.95 11.53 21.94
N GLU A 486 -14.16 12.56 22.18
CA GLU A 486 -14.70 13.90 22.40
C GLU A 486 -13.90 14.97 21.67
N VAL A 487 -14.58 16.05 21.33
CA VAL A 487 -13.98 17.29 20.83
C VAL A 487 -14.37 18.42 21.77
N SER A 488 -13.38 19.17 22.26
CA SER A 488 -13.60 20.26 23.22
C SER A 488 -12.66 21.44 22.98
N ARG A 489 -13.01 22.61 23.52
CA ARG A 489 -12.14 23.79 23.57
C ARG A 489 -12.36 24.57 24.87
N PRO A 490 -11.75 24.13 25.98
CA PRO A 490 -11.97 24.78 27.27
C PRO A 490 -11.40 26.21 27.32
N PRO A 491 -11.93 27.09 28.18
CA PRO A 491 -13.21 26.95 28.90
C PRO A 491 -14.43 27.34 28.03
N ALA A 492 -14.19 27.76 26.78
CA ALA A 492 -15.19 28.43 25.95
C ALA A 492 -16.31 27.50 25.44
N ASP A 493 -15.98 26.24 25.18
CA ASP A 493 -16.89 25.28 24.55
C ASP A 493 -17.03 24.01 25.39
N GLU A 494 -18.27 23.56 25.61
CA GLU A 494 -18.57 22.29 26.27
C GLU A 494 -18.06 21.09 25.45
N PRO A 495 -17.56 20.02 26.08
CA PRO A 495 -17.13 18.82 25.36
C PRO A 495 -18.29 18.16 24.60
N VAL A 496 -18.08 17.92 23.31
CA VAL A 496 -19.01 17.18 22.45
C VAL A 496 -18.54 15.73 22.33
N ALA A 497 -19.38 14.78 22.73
CA ALA A 497 -19.05 13.36 22.72
C ALA A 497 -19.50 12.66 21.42
N PHE A 498 -18.70 11.70 20.97
CA PHE A 498 -18.89 10.90 19.76
C PHE A 498 -18.61 9.42 20.05
N THR A 499 -19.33 8.53 19.37
CA THR A 499 -19.13 7.08 19.49
C THR A 499 -18.06 6.53 18.54
N SER A 500 -17.68 7.28 17.51
CA SER A 500 -16.67 6.91 16.50
C SER A 500 -15.67 8.04 16.30
N LEU A 501 -14.41 7.67 16.12
CA LEU A 501 -13.33 8.59 15.77
C LEU A 501 -13.59 9.32 14.46
N GLY A 502 -14.19 8.64 13.47
CA GLY A 502 -14.51 9.23 12.17
C GLY A 502 -15.41 10.46 12.30
N ASP A 503 -16.42 10.40 13.15
CA ASP A 503 -17.37 11.50 13.34
C ASP A 503 -16.77 12.63 14.17
N ALA A 504 -16.00 12.30 15.20
CA ALA A 504 -15.22 13.29 15.95
C ALA A 504 -14.23 14.05 15.04
N ALA A 505 -13.54 13.34 14.15
CA ALA A 505 -12.60 13.93 13.19
C ALA A 505 -13.31 14.85 12.19
N ARG A 506 -14.45 14.44 11.63
CA ARG A 506 -15.28 15.28 10.74
C ARG A 506 -15.77 16.53 11.44
N PHE A 507 -16.20 16.40 12.69
CA PHE A 507 -16.63 17.54 13.51
C PHE A 507 -15.49 18.53 13.73
N LEU A 508 -14.33 18.06 14.21
CA LEU A 508 -13.16 18.91 14.43
C LEU A 508 -12.71 19.61 13.15
N LEU A 509 -12.66 18.89 12.02
CA LEU A 509 -12.34 19.46 10.71
C LEU A 509 -13.31 20.60 10.35
N GLY A 510 -14.62 20.33 10.45
CA GLY A 510 -15.65 21.33 10.12
C GLY A 510 -15.55 22.58 11.00
N VAL A 511 -15.34 22.41 12.31
CA VAL A 511 -15.15 23.52 13.24
C VAL A 511 -13.94 24.36 12.84
N LEU A 512 -12.77 23.75 12.64
CA LEU A 512 -11.53 24.48 12.35
C LEU A 512 -11.55 25.21 10.99
N LEU A 513 -12.28 24.69 10.00
CA LEU A 513 -12.43 25.34 8.69
C LEU A 513 -13.42 26.51 8.68
N MET A 514 -14.35 26.53 9.62
CA MET A 514 -15.33 27.61 9.77
C MET A 514 -14.83 28.76 10.63
N LEU A 515 -13.77 28.54 11.41
CA LEU A 515 -13.12 29.61 12.15
C LEU A 515 -12.37 30.54 11.19
N PRO A 516 -12.40 31.86 11.42
CA PRO A 516 -11.56 32.76 10.64
C PRO A 516 -10.12 32.27 10.79
N ALA A 517 -9.42 32.07 9.66
CA ALA A 517 -7.99 31.84 9.68
C ALA A 517 -7.39 32.95 10.54
N ARG A 518 -6.88 32.60 11.74
CA ARG A 518 -6.37 33.59 12.68
C ARG A 518 -5.44 34.50 11.88
N PRO A 519 -5.74 35.80 11.73
CA PRO A 519 -4.81 36.67 11.05
C PRO A 519 -3.54 36.61 11.88
N ALA A 520 -2.45 36.11 11.28
CA ALA A 520 -1.17 36.70 11.64
C ALA A 520 -1.39 38.19 11.42
N GLU A 521 -1.23 39.00 12.48
CA GLU A 521 -1.56 40.42 12.52
C GLU A 521 -1.33 41.07 11.14
N GLU A 522 -2.42 41.45 10.45
CA GLU A 522 -2.31 42.07 9.13
C GLU A 522 -1.62 43.41 9.32
N SER A 523 -0.31 43.45 9.08
CA SER A 523 0.39 44.71 8.88
C SER A 523 0.28 45.13 7.43
N ASP A 524 -0.24 46.34 7.23
CA ASP A 524 -0.24 47.03 5.95
C ASP A 524 1.12 47.68 5.62
N GLN A 525 2.11 47.57 6.52
CA GLN A 525 3.46 48.06 6.25
C GLN A 525 4.23 47.06 5.37
N PRO A 526 4.75 47.49 4.19
CA PRO A 526 5.55 46.62 3.33
C PRO A 526 6.80 46.04 4.02
N ALA A 527 7.33 46.71 5.04
CA ALA A 527 8.52 46.27 5.78
C ALA A 527 8.33 44.93 6.53
N ASP A 528 7.09 44.51 6.79
CA ASP A 528 6.79 43.33 7.60
C ASP A 528 6.66 42.04 6.79
N TRP A 529 6.71 42.13 5.45
CA TRP A 529 6.56 40.98 4.56
C TRP A 529 7.88 40.60 3.90
N PRO A 530 8.35 39.34 4.03
CA PRO A 530 9.64 38.91 3.47
C PRO A 530 9.63 38.77 1.94
N ILE A 531 8.45 38.84 1.32
CA ILE A 531 8.27 38.74 -0.13
C ILE A 531 7.48 39.97 -0.58
N LEU A 532 8.08 40.74 -1.49
CA LEU A 532 7.53 41.98 -2.01
C LEU A 532 7.15 41.84 -3.49
N PRO A 533 6.14 42.58 -3.97
CA PRO A 533 5.84 42.68 -5.39
C PRO A 533 7.04 43.24 -6.16
N MET A 534 7.39 42.62 -7.29
CA MET A 534 8.42 43.14 -8.19
C MET A 534 7.94 44.40 -8.93
N ARG A 535 8.85 45.11 -9.59
CA ARG A 535 8.53 46.34 -10.32
C ARG A 535 7.42 46.08 -11.35
N GLY A 536 6.33 46.84 -11.23
CA GLY A 536 5.17 46.74 -12.12
C GLY A 536 4.09 45.78 -11.64
N GLU A 537 4.31 45.02 -10.56
CA GLU A 537 3.25 44.23 -9.90
C GLU A 537 2.40 45.10 -8.97
N PRO A 538 1.13 44.72 -8.73
CA PRO A 538 0.28 45.43 -7.78
C PRO A 538 0.88 45.48 -6.38
N PRO A 539 0.79 46.63 -5.67
CA PRO A 539 1.31 46.79 -4.31
C PRO A 539 0.60 45.91 -3.28
N LEU A 540 1.22 45.69 -2.11
CA LEU A 540 0.71 44.74 -1.11
C LEU A 540 -0.68 45.08 -0.53
N ASN A 541 -1.06 46.35 -0.50
CA ASN A 541 -2.39 46.80 -0.10
C ASN A 541 -3.50 46.34 -1.07
N PHE A 542 -3.12 45.85 -2.25
CA PHE A 542 -4.03 45.26 -3.23
C PHE A 542 -4.50 43.85 -2.88
N TYR A 543 -3.86 43.20 -1.91
CA TYR A 543 -4.17 41.83 -1.50
C TYR A 543 -4.70 41.79 -0.07
N ARG A 544 -5.82 41.09 0.13
CA ARG A 544 -6.44 40.84 1.44
C ARG A 544 -6.10 39.45 1.95
N GLY A 545 -6.09 39.25 3.27
CA GLY A 545 -5.84 37.94 3.88
C GLY A 545 -4.42 37.44 3.61
N LYS A 546 -3.45 38.37 3.64
CA LYS A 546 -2.05 38.09 3.32
C LYS A 546 -1.48 37.06 4.29
N ARG A 547 -0.86 35.99 3.79
CA ARG A 547 -0.17 34.99 4.62
C ARG A 547 0.92 34.27 3.84
N LEU A 548 1.93 33.74 4.55
CA LEU A 548 2.95 32.90 3.92
C LEU A 548 2.46 31.46 3.83
N ILE A 549 2.53 30.88 2.64
CA ILE A 549 2.28 29.45 2.40
C ILE A 549 3.43 28.84 1.60
N VAL A 550 3.43 27.53 1.42
CA VAL A 550 4.36 26.83 0.54
C VAL A 550 3.57 26.24 -0.62
N LEU A 551 3.94 26.57 -1.86
CA LEU A 551 3.43 25.91 -3.04
C LEU A 551 4.18 24.59 -3.23
N PRO A 552 3.52 23.42 -3.14
CA PRO A 552 4.17 22.13 -3.31
C PRO A 552 4.55 21.88 -4.79
N PRO A 553 5.53 21.01 -5.05
CA PRO A 553 5.80 20.49 -6.40
C PRO A 553 4.53 19.93 -7.04
N GLY A 554 4.38 20.10 -8.35
CA GLY A 554 3.19 19.74 -9.12
C GLY A 554 2.13 20.84 -9.21
N THR A 555 2.16 21.85 -8.32
CA THR A 555 1.19 22.95 -8.36
C THR A 555 1.25 23.68 -9.70
N GLN A 556 0.11 23.79 -10.39
CA GLN A 556 -0.01 24.61 -11.59
C GLN A 556 -0.47 26.02 -11.22
N VAL A 557 0.19 27.00 -11.81
CA VAL A 557 -0.09 28.42 -11.61
C VAL A 557 -0.15 29.12 -12.95
N VAL A 558 -1.02 30.12 -13.04
CA VAL A 558 -1.18 30.95 -14.23
C VAL A 558 -0.62 32.34 -13.97
N ARG A 559 0.03 32.91 -14.97
CA ARG A 559 0.51 34.29 -14.97
C ARG A 559 -0.09 35.05 -16.13
N PHE A 560 -0.42 36.32 -15.88
CA PHE A 560 -0.77 37.30 -16.88
C PHE A 560 0.32 38.39 -16.88
N GLY A 561 1.25 38.31 -17.84
CA GLY A 561 2.39 39.22 -17.97
C GLY A 561 3.75 38.52 -18.13
N ASN A 562 4.76 39.30 -18.49
CA ASN A 562 6.14 38.87 -18.77
C ASN A 562 6.87 38.19 -17.60
N GLU A 563 8.03 37.58 -17.84
CA GLU A 563 8.73 36.77 -16.82
C GLU A 563 9.59 37.57 -15.82
N THR A 564 9.58 38.90 -15.88
CA THR A 564 10.37 39.75 -14.96
C THR A 564 9.65 40.04 -13.64
N GLY A 565 8.35 39.80 -13.57
CA GLY A 565 7.57 39.90 -12.34
C GLY A 565 7.54 38.61 -11.53
N ASN A 566 6.86 38.63 -10.39
CA ASN A 566 6.78 37.51 -9.44
C ASN A 566 5.35 37.13 -9.02
N LEU A 567 4.32 37.73 -9.64
CA LEU A 567 2.93 37.42 -9.36
C LEU A 567 2.42 36.27 -10.23
N VAL A 568 1.83 35.27 -9.61
CA VAL A 568 1.05 34.22 -10.27
C VAL A 568 -0.27 34.01 -9.54
N HIS A 569 -1.20 33.31 -10.17
CA HIS A 569 -2.51 32.97 -9.62
C HIS A 569 -2.73 31.46 -9.70
N ALA A 570 -3.74 30.96 -8.98
CA ALA A 570 -4.19 29.58 -9.14
C ALA A 570 -4.57 29.30 -10.60
N ASP A 571 -4.24 28.12 -11.14
CA ASP A 571 -4.37 27.80 -12.58
C ASP A 571 -5.75 28.12 -13.20
N ALA A 572 -6.82 27.85 -12.45
CA ALA A 572 -8.20 28.09 -12.89
C ALA A 572 -8.64 29.57 -12.90
N THR A 573 -7.77 30.50 -12.49
CA THR A 573 -8.10 31.92 -12.34
C THR A 573 -8.43 32.56 -13.70
N ARG A 574 -9.58 33.23 -13.79
CA ARG A 574 -9.97 34.01 -14.97
C ARG A 574 -9.35 35.41 -14.88
N PHE A 575 -9.02 36.00 -16.03
CA PHE A 575 -8.35 37.30 -16.06
C PHE A 575 -9.13 38.40 -15.30
N VAL A 576 -10.46 38.43 -15.44
CA VAL A 576 -11.34 39.40 -14.75
C VAL A 576 -11.29 39.32 -13.21
N GLU A 577 -10.86 38.20 -12.64
CA GLU A 577 -10.73 38.02 -11.18
C GLU A 577 -9.38 38.57 -10.67
N THR A 578 -8.41 38.79 -11.57
CA THR A 578 -7.06 39.23 -11.20
C THR A 578 -6.98 40.73 -10.89
N SER A 579 -7.94 41.51 -11.41
CA SER A 579 -7.94 42.98 -11.34
C SER A 579 -6.67 43.63 -11.91
N LEU A 580 -6.01 42.96 -12.86
CA LEU A 580 -4.82 43.45 -13.55
C LEU A 580 -5.16 44.34 -14.76
N ALA A 581 -4.19 45.12 -15.23
CA ALA A 581 -4.35 45.94 -16.44
C ALA A 581 -4.53 45.05 -17.68
N PHE A 582 -5.49 45.43 -18.54
CA PHE A 582 -5.96 44.63 -19.69
C PHE A 582 -4.85 44.15 -20.64
N GLU A 583 -3.79 44.93 -20.81
CA GLU A 583 -2.64 44.56 -21.65
C GLU A 583 -1.99 43.23 -21.25
N ARG A 584 -2.07 42.86 -19.96
CA ARG A 584 -1.49 41.62 -19.42
C ARG A 584 -2.25 40.36 -19.83
N GLU A 585 -3.50 40.46 -20.26
CA GLU A 585 -4.30 39.30 -20.69
C GLU A 585 -3.67 38.59 -21.89
N ARG A 586 -3.03 39.36 -22.78
CA ARG A 586 -2.36 38.85 -23.99
C ARG A 586 -1.13 38.00 -23.67
N GLU A 587 -0.58 38.13 -22.46
CA GLU A 587 0.62 37.43 -22.02
C GLU A 587 0.27 36.36 -20.97
N LYS A 588 -0.74 35.54 -21.26
CA LYS A 588 -1.09 34.39 -20.41
C LYS A 588 -0.07 33.27 -20.57
N ARG A 589 0.53 32.83 -19.47
CA ARG A 589 1.44 31.67 -19.41
C ARG A 589 1.11 30.80 -18.21
N GLN A 590 1.30 29.49 -18.36
CA GLN A 590 1.13 28.53 -17.28
C GLN A 590 2.49 27.96 -16.88
N TYR A 591 2.64 27.75 -15.57
CA TYR A 591 3.85 27.22 -14.97
C TYR A 591 3.50 26.09 -14.01
N ARG A 592 4.41 25.12 -13.90
CA ARG A 592 4.34 24.06 -12.91
C ARG A 592 5.46 24.24 -11.91
N VAL A 593 5.12 24.18 -10.62
CA VAL A 593 6.09 24.17 -9.53
C VAL A 593 6.82 22.84 -9.55
N LEU A 594 8.15 22.84 -9.63
CA LEU A 594 8.98 21.63 -9.62
C LEU A 594 9.58 21.34 -8.25
N ARG A 595 9.75 22.38 -7.43
CA ARG A 595 10.30 22.30 -6.07
C ARG A 595 9.50 23.23 -5.17
N SER A 596 9.30 22.88 -3.90
CA SER A 596 8.51 23.67 -2.96
C SER A 596 8.96 25.15 -2.93
N ILE A 597 8.03 26.09 -3.13
CA ILE A 597 8.31 27.54 -3.10
C ILE A 597 7.51 28.18 -1.97
N ARG A 598 8.19 28.83 -1.02
CA ARG A 598 7.52 29.68 -0.03
C ARG A 598 7.06 30.96 -0.69
N VAL A 599 5.76 31.23 -0.68
CA VAL A 599 5.13 32.38 -1.33
C VAL A 599 4.30 33.18 -0.35
N LEU A 600 4.10 34.46 -0.65
CA LEU A 600 3.09 35.27 0.00
C LEU A 600 1.80 35.15 -0.80
N THR A 601 0.75 34.61 -0.17
CA THR A 601 -0.57 34.53 -0.78
C THR A 601 -1.49 35.61 -0.26
N GLY A 602 -2.48 35.98 -1.07
CA GLY A 602 -3.59 36.84 -0.69
C GLY A 602 -4.67 36.84 -1.77
N VAL A 603 -5.79 37.50 -1.50
CA VAL A 603 -6.92 37.61 -2.44
C VAL A 603 -6.91 39.00 -3.07
N THR A 604 -6.98 39.07 -4.40
CA THR A 604 -6.97 40.35 -5.14
C THR A 604 -8.18 41.21 -4.80
N ALA A 605 -7.96 42.49 -4.54
CA ALA A 605 -9.02 43.47 -4.35
C ALA A 605 -9.69 43.84 -5.70
N PRO A 606 -10.96 44.30 -5.67
CA PRO A 606 -11.59 44.88 -6.86
C PRO A 606 -10.85 46.14 -7.31
N TRP A 607 -10.64 46.31 -8.62
CA TRP A 607 -9.97 47.50 -9.18
C TRP A 607 -10.39 47.75 -10.63
N SER A 608 -10.52 49.03 -11.00
CA SER A 608 -10.81 49.46 -12.38
C SER A 608 -12.02 48.75 -13.02
N GLY A 609 -13.09 48.53 -12.25
CA GLY A 609 -14.32 47.88 -12.73
C GLY A 609 -14.27 46.34 -12.79
N MET A 610 -13.15 45.73 -12.40
CA MET A 610 -13.02 44.27 -12.27
C MET A 610 -13.37 43.81 -10.85
N PRO A 611 -14.04 42.66 -10.69
CA PRO A 611 -14.53 42.19 -9.39
C PRO A 611 -13.43 41.77 -8.40
N GLY A 612 -12.22 41.47 -8.86
CA GLY A 612 -11.19 40.87 -8.01
C GLY A 612 -11.57 39.45 -7.57
N GLY A 613 -11.00 39.00 -6.45
CA GLY A 613 -11.32 37.70 -5.84
C GLY A 613 -10.42 36.54 -6.26
N ALA A 614 -9.43 36.76 -7.11
CA ALA A 614 -8.44 35.75 -7.45
C ALA A 614 -7.49 35.47 -6.26
N VAL A 615 -7.15 34.20 -6.08
CA VAL A 615 -6.02 33.82 -5.23
C VAL A 615 -4.72 34.19 -5.94
N ALA A 616 -3.95 35.07 -5.34
CA ALA A 616 -2.64 35.51 -5.79
C ALA A 616 -1.53 34.85 -4.98
N TYR A 617 -0.41 34.59 -5.65
CA TYR A 617 0.84 34.12 -5.06
C TYR A 617 1.97 35.03 -5.54
N LEU A 618 2.60 35.73 -4.62
CA LEU A 618 3.84 36.47 -4.84
C LEU A 618 5.02 35.55 -4.50
N LEU A 619 5.84 35.30 -5.51
CA LEU A 619 7.04 34.46 -5.40
C LEU A 619 8.23 35.28 -4.87
N PRO A 620 9.21 34.64 -4.20
CA PRO A 620 10.35 35.34 -3.62
C PRO A 620 11.29 35.94 -4.66
N ARG A 621 11.26 35.45 -5.91
CA ARG A 621 12.09 35.91 -7.04
C ARG A 621 11.24 36.07 -8.31
N PRO A 622 11.75 36.74 -9.35
CA PRO A 622 11.10 36.79 -10.66
C PRO A 622 10.90 35.40 -11.29
N ILE A 623 9.89 35.26 -12.16
CA ILE A 623 9.60 34.00 -12.86
C ILE A 623 10.82 33.50 -13.64
N ALA A 624 11.52 34.38 -14.34
CA ALA A 624 12.71 34.02 -15.12
C ALA A 624 13.77 33.30 -14.26
N GLN A 625 14.00 33.76 -13.03
CA GLN A 625 14.96 33.15 -12.11
C GLN A 625 14.44 31.81 -11.56
N HIS A 626 13.14 31.70 -11.32
CA HIS A 626 12.55 30.42 -10.90
C HIS A 626 12.64 29.35 -12.00
N LEU A 627 12.54 29.75 -13.26
CA LEU A 627 12.77 28.87 -14.42
C LEU A 627 14.26 28.46 -14.52
N GLU A 628 15.18 29.42 -14.41
CA GLU A 628 16.62 29.17 -14.49
C GLU A 628 17.10 28.23 -13.37
N THR A 629 16.59 28.41 -12.16
CA THR A 629 16.91 27.56 -11.00
C THR A 629 16.13 26.25 -10.98
N GLY A 630 15.24 25.99 -11.95
CA GLY A 630 14.43 24.77 -12.00
C GLY A 630 13.47 24.61 -10.82
N SER A 631 12.97 25.70 -10.25
CA SER A 631 11.88 25.67 -9.26
C SER A 631 10.50 25.81 -9.91
N LEU A 632 10.44 26.38 -11.11
CA LEU A 632 9.29 26.35 -12.02
C LEU A 632 9.68 25.73 -13.37
N SER A 633 8.72 25.15 -14.08
CA SER A 633 8.79 24.89 -15.52
C SER A 633 7.60 25.50 -16.24
N ARG A 634 7.75 25.78 -17.54
CA ARG A 634 6.62 26.12 -18.40
C ARG A 634 5.78 24.87 -18.65
N VAL A 635 4.45 25.02 -18.66
CA VAL A 635 3.48 23.94 -18.99
C VAL A 635 3.26 23.90 -20.50
#